data_AF-A0A8K0U9C2-F1
#
_entry.id   AF-A0A8K0U9C2-F1
#
_cell.length_a   1.000
_cell.length_b   1.000
_cell.length_c   1.000
_cell.angle_alpha   90.00
_cell.angle_beta   90.00
_cell.angle_gamma   90.00
#
_symmetry.space_group_name_H-M   'P 1'
#
loop_
_entity.id
_entity.type
_entity.pdbx_description
1 polymer ?
#
loop_
_entity_poly.entity_id
_entity_poly.type
_entity_poly.pdbx_seq_one_letter_code
_entity_poly.pdbx_strand_id
1 'polypeptide(L)'
;MATDNSPPRSNPPNPMLQSTPQSRVLPPSARILTPSVYMSNVRPWIIRDVEKFTECSVDTMLKVFIEDCINKSPSPDTESLFKQLLEKMVDICNGKFQRNDLKAKSSNIKENPKSYSESSKKVEAALYPHFVSAVNTALLYLELVDVPGTRPCSSPICFHVNDPSFLKQTHQGQLSERKPDIVVVSESDASNHVADSTNGILERDDFLPKAATKPPGSELFSNNETSTLKPTLKLFEWRNVRMFVEFKISTKKMAKPPSSYPLSSQRPLPKPQYLTMDQQVEENDVPQSEGLPAAPASANANSQPPADVVFNCLLLGLHNPAQTVVKGRLKVLIPNPNNKSAGGYAAEMFAAHTGRQHVLGLVVVGDLLYIWRYDRQGAIQCSALNFIEDLPRFLVLLFAMQRFQDCHWGLNPNIDPKFEPCSRSPTMTFHDQQGKETDIELELSSDERRTHFGLNGRATNVFPATSETLSSEGPLIAKVFWAEESRKSEPDILQKVYEIAGNNNVKGRDDVEGHVPAMVCYQKYLHTSTALIRKRLSLNVNGSRVLYVIVFRKLEPITALTGDDFLRAWWDTVGCHFVLWTNGVRHRDVSPSNLMYRIVNGKIVGVLNDFDLASLGGGVTGTERTGTVPFMALDLLTEEALTGEVTHLYEHDAESFIWVLTWISLRYSNGQPMKNKALDQWLIVDAVTCGEKKLAFLDKSGSLLDNKNYPPGKGHELHLRIAQTYLAWILPTRVPWECTKTQCL
;
A
#
# COMPACT_ATOMS: atom_id res chain seq x y z
N MET A 1 60.72 49.84 30.39
CA MET A 1 59.93 49.01 31.33
C MET A 1 58.51 48.99 30.79
N ALA A 2 58.22 48.03 29.90
CA ALA A 2 57.48 46.78 30.15
C ALA A 2 55.95 47.03 30.07
N THR A 3 55.34 46.81 28.89
CA THR A 3 54.49 45.63 28.47
C THR A 3 53.07 45.66 29.06
N ASP A 4 52.02 45.67 28.23
CA ASP A 4 51.36 44.44 27.75
C ASP A 4 50.16 44.76 26.80
N ASN A 5 49.97 43.91 25.80
CA ASN A 5 48.96 43.94 24.74
C ASN A 5 47.81 43.00 25.09
N SER A 6 46.54 43.43 24.96
CA SER A 6 45.38 42.56 24.67
C SER A 6 44.10 43.39 24.42
N PRO A 7 43.36 43.17 23.31
CA PRO A 7 42.03 43.76 23.12
C PRO A 7 40.92 42.91 23.79
N PRO A 8 39.83 43.51 24.29
CA PRO A 8 38.73 42.75 24.88
C PRO A 8 37.91 42.03 23.79
N ARG A 9 37.86 40.71 23.89
CA ARG A 9 36.91 39.84 23.19
C ARG A 9 35.51 40.07 23.74
N SER A 10 34.55 40.42 22.88
CA SER A 10 33.13 40.25 23.15
C SER A 10 32.35 39.93 21.86
N ASN A 11 32.33 38.66 21.48
CA ASN A 11 31.23 38.13 20.66
C ASN A 11 30.14 37.64 21.62
N PRO A 12 28.88 38.08 21.50
CA PRO A 12 27.76 37.43 22.19
C PRO A 12 27.45 36.07 21.55
N PRO A 13 26.76 35.17 22.28
CA PRO A 13 26.63 33.76 21.93
C PRO A 13 25.78 33.53 20.69
N ASN A 14 26.18 32.52 19.93
CA ASN A 14 25.44 31.91 18.82
C ASN A 14 24.00 31.61 19.29
N PRO A 15 22.94 32.17 18.66
CA PRO A 15 21.58 31.83 19.04
C PRO A 15 21.36 30.35 18.72
N MET A 16 21.18 29.53 19.77
CA MET A 16 20.79 28.13 19.60
C MET A 16 19.58 28.07 18.67
N LEU A 17 19.75 27.31 17.58
CA LEU A 17 18.74 27.06 16.56
C LEU A 17 17.44 26.59 17.24
N GLN A 18 16.39 27.40 17.19
CA GLN A 18 15.18 27.22 17.99
C GLN A 18 14.38 25.95 17.61
N SER A 19 13.91 25.26 18.64
CA SER A 19 13.25 23.96 18.66
C SER A 19 11.74 24.00 18.37
N THR A 20 11.11 22.85 18.15
CA THR A 20 9.64 22.73 18.07
C THR A 20 9.16 21.36 18.55
N PRO A 21 8.10 21.26 19.38
CA PRO A 21 7.61 19.98 19.92
C PRO A 21 6.93 19.10 18.86
N GLN A 22 6.98 17.77 19.05
CA GLN A 22 6.47 16.75 18.11
C GLN A 22 5.34 15.89 18.72
N SER A 23 4.55 15.23 17.85
CA SER A 23 3.58 14.22 18.26
C SER A 23 3.59 12.97 17.34
N ARG A 24 3.68 11.81 18.00
CA ARG A 24 2.91 10.55 17.89
C ARG A 24 2.99 9.60 16.67
N VAL A 25 3.52 8.41 16.98
CA VAL A 25 3.29 7.01 16.53
C VAL A 25 3.69 6.62 15.09
N LEU A 26 4.52 5.56 15.00
CA LEU A 26 5.04 4.92 13.79
C LEU A 26 3.97 4.31 12.83
N PRO A 27 3.99 4.71 11.55
CA PRO A 27 3.73 3.80 10.44
C PRO A 27 4.99 3.61 9.56
N PRO A 28 5.11 2.52 8.80
CA PRO A 28 6.41 2.01 8.32
C PRO A 28 6.51 1.86 6.80
N SER A 29 5.71 2.63 6.06
CA SER A 29 5.83 2.79 4.60
C SER A 29 7.17 3.41 4.17
N ALA A 30 7.96 3.99 5.09
CA ALA A 30 9.23 4.68 4.83
C ALA A 30 10.41 3.78 4.40
N ARG A 31 10.23 2.45 4.25
CA ARG A 31 11.33 1.50 3.97
C ARG A 31 11.45 1.03 2.53
N ILE A 32 10.52 1.39 1.63
CA ILE A 32 10.33 0.66 0.36
C ILE A 32 11.14 1.25 -0.82
N LEU A 33 11.81 2.40 -0.67
CA LEU A 33 12.59 3.00 -1.75
C LEU A 33 14.08 2.58 -1.80
N THR A 34 14.57 1.77 -0.85
CA THR A 34 15.94 1.24 -0.94
C THR A 34 15.99 0.08 -1.94
N PRO A 35 16.86 0.11 -2.97
CA PRO A 35 17.09 -1.01 -3.88
C PRO A 35 17.66 -2.21 -3.11
N SER A 36 16.80 -3.06 -2.53
CA SER A 36 17.14 -4.30 -1.80
C SER A 36 15.97 -4.92 -1.00
N VAL A 37 14.80 -4.28 -0.89
CA VAL A 37 13.68 -4.87 -0.13
C VAL A 37 12.99 -5.96 -0.96
N TYR A 38 13.22 -7.21 -0.59
CA TYR A 38 12.55 -8.38 -1.18
C TYR A 38 11.05 -8.39 -0.87
N MET A 39 10.22 -8.89 -1.79
CA MET A 39 8.76 -9.02 -1.60
C MET A 39 8.41 -9.85 -0.34
N SER A 40 9.25 -10.83 0.01
CA SER A 40 9.12 -11.61 1.26
C SER A 40 9.11 -10.73 2.52
N ASN A 41 9.82 -9.61 2.48
CA ASN A 41 9.94 -8.68 3.59
C ASN A 41 8.74 -7.72 3.66
N VAL A 42 7.88 -7.67 2.63
CA VAL A 42 6.68 -6.80 2.60
C VAL A 42 5.48 -7.46 3.29
N ARG A 43 5.42 -8.80 3.33
CA ARG A 43 4.28 -9.57 3.87
C ARG A 43 3.88 -9.19 5.32
N PRO A 44 4.80 -9.10 6.30
CA PRO A 44 4.42 -8.72 7.67
C PRO A 44 3.74 -7.35 7.75
N TRP A 45 4.12 -6.42 6.86
CA TRP A 45 3.55 -5.07 6.82
C TRP A 45 2.13 -5.07 6.27
N ILE A 46 1.89 -5.82 5.18
CA ILE A 46 0.54 -6.02 4.64
C ILE A 46 -0.38 -6.60 5.73
N ILE A 47 0.09 -7.58 6.50
CA ILE A 47 -0.69 -8.18 7.59
C ILE A 47 -1.06 -7.11 8.62
N ARG A 48 -0.08 -6.35 9.11
CA ARG A 48 -0.35 -5.31 10.10
C ARG A 48 -1.25 -4.18 9.55
N ASP A 49 -1.11 -3.83 8.28
CA ASP A 49 -1.96 -2.79 7.67
C ASP A 49 -3.41 -3.26 7.55
N VAL A 50 -3.62 -4.55 7.29
CA VAL A 50 -4.95 -5.15 7.35
C VAL A 50 -5.47 -5.22 8.78
N GLU A 51 -4.64 -5.46 9.79
CA GLU A 51 -5.04 -5.49 11.22
C GLU A 51 -5.53 -4.14 11.75
N LYS A 52 -5.01 -3.02 11.21
CA LYS A 52 -5.38 -1.65 11.59
C LYS A 52 -6.58 -1.11 10.81
N PHE A 53 -7.46 -1.99 10.34
CA PHE A 53 -8.65 -1.58 9.59
C PHE A 53 -9.61 -0.74 10.44
N THR A 54 -10.43 0.06 9.76
CA THR A 54 -11.55 0.79 10.39
C THR A 54 -12.86 0.11 10.07
N GLU A 55 -13.81 0.20 11.00
CA GLU A 55 -15.10 -0.47 10.90
C GLU A 55 -16.19 0.49 10.42
N CYS A 56 -17.10 0.00 9.57
CA CYS A 56 -18.34 0.68 9.24
C CYS A 56 -19.50 -0.32 9.11
N SER A 57 -20.75 0.16 9.17
CA SER A 57 -21.90 -0.72 8.95
C SER A 57 -22.08 -1.02 7.46
N VAL A 58 -22.60 -2.21 7.14
CA VAL A 58 -22.91 -2.56 5.74
C VAL A 58 -23.91 -1.57 5.12
N ASP A 59 -24.94 -1.14 5.84
CA ASP A 59 -25.94 -0.19 5.33
C ASP A 59 -25.30 1.17 5.03
N THR A 60 -24.35 1.62 5.85
CA THR A 60 -23.61 2.86 5.59
C THR A 60 -22.79 2.74 4.30
N MET A 61 -22.08 1.63 4.09
CA MET A 61 -21.31 1.43 2.85
C MET A 61 -22.21 1.27 1.62
N LEU A 62 -23.33 0.56 1.72
CA LEU A 62 -24.28 0.42 0.61
C LEU A 62 -24.87 1.76 0.19
N LYS A 63 -25.19 2.65 1.14
CA LYS A 63 -25.65 4.01 0.85
C LYS A 63 -24.61 4.80 0.06
N VAL A 64 -23.34 4.70 0.44
CA VAL A 64 -22.22 5.29 -0.32
C VAL A 64 -22.15 4.72 -1.75
N PHE A 65 -22.26 3.40 -1.90
CA PHE A 65 -22.26 2.79 -3.24
C PHE A 65 -23.46 3.20 -4.09
N ILE A 66 -24.61 3.49 -3.49
CA ILE A 66 -25.80 3.97 -4.20
C ILE A 66 -25.65 5.42 -4.62
N GLU A 67 -25.12 6.27 -3.75
CA GLU A 67 -24.74 7.65 -4.11
C GLU A 67 -23.78 7.66 -5.29
N ASP A 68 -22.81 6.74 -5.30
CA ASP A 68 -21.89 6.56 -6.40
C ASP A 68 -22.61 6.20 -7.70
N CYS A 69 -23.84 5.66 -7.66
CA CYS A 69 -24.65 5.32 -8.83
C CYS A 69 -25.53 6.47 -9.37
N ILE A 70 -25.61 7.62 -8.70
CA ILE A 70 -26.51 8.72 -9.07
C ILE A 70 -26.01 9.44 -10.36
N ASN A 71 -26.93 9.88 -11.23
CA ASN A 71 -26.64 10.67 -12.44
C ASN A 71 -27.50 11.90 -12.67
N LYS A 72 -28.38 12.26 -11.73
CA LYS A 72 -29.26 13.42 -11.87
C LYS A 72 -28.87 14.52 -10.88
N SER A 73 -29.05 15.76 -11.31
CA SER A 73 -29.00 16.96 -10.47
C SER A 73 -30.40 17.58 -10.42
N PRO A 74 -30.97 17.87 -9.22
CA PRO A 74 -30.39 17.65 -7.90
C PRO A 74 -30.34 16.16 -7.53
N SER A 75 -29.36 15.79 -6.70
CA SER A 75 -29.20 14.42 -6.22
C SER A 75 -30.44 14.01 -5.40
N PRO A 76 -31.04 12.83 -5.65
CA PRO A 76 -32.07 12.30 -4.77
C PRO A 76 -31.51 12.07 -3.36
N ASP A 77 -32.40 12.11 -2.35
CA ASP A 77 -32.06 11.76 -0.98
C ASP A 77 -31.60 10.30 -0.89
N THR A 78 -30.38 10.08 -0.40
CA THR A 78 -29.75 8.76 -0.36
C THR A 78 -30.55 7.77 0.48
N GLU A 79 -31.13 8.22 1.60
CA GLU A 79 -31.88 7.35 2.51
C GLU A 79 -33.16 6.84 1.84
N SER A 80 -33.91 7.76 1.21
CA SER A 80 -35.10 7.44 0.43
C SER A 80 -34.78 6.53 -0.75
N LEU A 81 -33.69 6.79 -1.48
CA LEU A 81 -33.27 5.97 -2.61
C LEU A 81 -32.87 4.56 -2.16
N PHE A 82 -32.12 4.43 -1.06
CA PHE A 82 -31.77 3.14 -0.47
C PHE A 82 -33.01 2.34 -0.07
N LYS A 83 -33.99 2.99 0.58
CA LYS A 83 -35.26 2.35 0.94
C LYS A 83 -36.04 1.88 -0.29
N GLN A 84 -36.17 2.72 -1.32
CA GLN A 84 -36.86 2.35 -2.57
C GLN A 84 -36.17 1.18 -3.29
N LEU A 85 -34.84 1.18 -3.34
CA LEU A 85 -34.06 0.07 -3.88
C LEU A 85 -34.33 -1.21 -3.11
N LEU A 86 -34.28 -1.15 -1.78
CA LEU A 86 -34.49 -2.31 -0.93
C LEU A 86 -35.90 -2.89 -1.06
N GLU A 87 -36.94 -2.04 -1.15
CA GLU A 87 -38.32 -2.44 -1.42
C GLU A 87 -38.45 -3.17 -2.77
N LYS A 88 -37.84 -2.62 -3.83
CA LYS A 88 -37.78 -3.28 -5.14
C LYS A 88 -37.05 -4.63 -5.09
N MET A 89 -35.92 -4.72 -4.37
CA MET A 89 -35.18 -5.98 -4.22
C MET A 89 -36.00 -7.02 -3.46
N VAL A 90 -36.76 -6.62 -2.43
CA VAL A 90 -37.69 -7.52 -1.73
C VAL A 90 -38.76 -8.07 -2.67
N ASP A 91 -39.32 -7.24 -3.55
CA ASP A 91 -40.30 -7.68 -4.54
C ASP A 91 -39.71 -8.66 -5.56
N ILE A 92 -38.49 -8.42 -6.04
CA ILE A 92 -37.74 -9.35 -6.91
C ILE A 92 -37.48 -10.67 -6.18
N CYS A 93 -36.94 -10.60 -4.96
CA CYS A 93 -36.68 -11.77 -4.15
C CYS A 93 -37.94 -12.58 -3.90
N ASN A 94 -39.12 -11.96 -3.78
CA ASN A 94 -40.39 -12.64 -3.55
C ASN A 94 -41.15 -13.02 -4.84
N GLY A 95 -40.52 -12.91 -6.02
CA GLY A 95 -41.07 -13.41 -7.29
C GLY A 95 -42.16 -12.52 -7.91
N LYS A 96 -42.28 -11.26 -7.47
CA LYS A 96 -43.23 -10.28 -8.06
C LYS A 96 -42.73 -9.65 -9.36
N PHE A 97 -41.47 -9.87 -9.72
CA PHE A 97 -40.85 -9.42 -10.97
C PHE A 97 -40.68 -10.62 -11.91
N GLN A 98 -41.40 -10.64 -13.03
CA GLN A 98 -41.32 -11.72 -14.03
C GLN A 98 -40.99 -11.17 -15.41
N ARG A 99 -39.95 -11.71 -16.06
CA ARG A 99 -39.68 -11.46 -17.49
C ARG A 99 -40.34 -12.57 -18.31
N ASN A 100 -41.10 -12.21 -19.33
CA ASN A 100 -41.73 -13.17 -20.23
C ASN A 100 -40.71 -13.96 -21.07
N ASP A 101 -39.52 -13.42 -21.33
CA ASP A 101 -38.49 -14.07 -22.18
C ASP A 101 -37.51 -14.98 -21.39
N LEU A 102 -37.41 -14.82 -20.06
CA LEU A 102 -36.57 -15.71 -19.21
C LEU A 102 -37.31 -16.97 -18.74
N LYS A 103 -38.61 -17.09 -19.07
CA LYS A 103 -39.48 -18.25 -18.75
C LYS A 103 -38.93 -19.58 -19.25
N ALA A 104 -37.96 -19.57 -20.17
CA ALA A 104 -37.47 -20.79 -20.80
C ALA A 104 -36.41 -21.55 -19.99
N LYS A 105 -35.69 -20.98 -19.00
CA LYS A 105 -34.63 -21.73 -18.27
C LYS A 105 -34.02 -21.16 -16.97
N SER A 106 -34.30 -19.92 -16.54
CA SER A 106 -33.66 -19.41 -15.30
C SER A 106 -34.45 -19.84 -14.06
N SER A 107 -33.79 -20.62 -13.20
CA SER A 107 -34.17 -20.89 -11.83
C SER A 107 -34.59 -19.59 -11.11
N ASN A 108 -35.60 -19.68 -10.24
CA ASN A 108 -36.03 -18.57 -9.40
C ASN A 108 -34.80 -17.97 -8.67
N ILE A 109 -34.71 -16.65 -8.49
CA ILE A 109 -33.57 -16.01 -7.78
C ILE A 109 -33.35 -16.62 -6.37
N LYS A 110 -34.37 -17.30 -5.80
CA LYS A 110 -34.30 -18.10 -4.55
C LYS A 110 -33.65 -19.49 -4.69
N GLU A 111 -33.68 -20.11 -5.86
CA GLU A 111 -33.17 -21.48 -6.08
C GLU A 111 -31.64 -21.52 -6.07
N ASN A 112 -30.97 -20.43 -6.47
CA ASN A 112 -29.51 -20.38 -6.50
C ASN A 112 -28.89 -20.31 -5.07
N PRO A 113 -29.35 -19.42 -4.14
CA PRO A 113 -28.94 -19.48 -2.73
C PRO A 113 -29.25 -20.81 -2.05
N LYS A 114 -30.34 -21.50 -2.46
CA LYS A 114 -30.68 -22.83 -1.96
C LYS A 114 -29.61 -23.84 -2.33
N SER A 115 -29.20 -23.89 -3.60
CA SER A 115 -28.11 -24.79 -4.07
C SER A 115 -26.80 -24.55 -3.34
N TYR A 116 -26.45 -23.28 -3.05
CA TYR A 116 -25.29 -22.92 -2.26
C TYR A 116 -25.43 -23.43 -0.81
N SER A 117 -26.56 -23.14 -0.15
CA SER A 117 -26.81 -23.56 1.25
C SER A 117 -26.87 -25.08 1.45
N GLU A 118 -27.26 -25.83 0.42
CA GLU A 118 -27.37 -27.28 0.43
C GLU A 118 -26.04 -27.97 0.08
N SER A 119 -25.07 -27.23 -0.47
CA SER A 119 -23.74 -27.75 -0.78
C SER A 119 -22.94 -27.97 0.52
N SER A 120 -23.08 -29.16 1.11
CA SER A 120 -22.53 -29.51 2.42
C SER A 120 -21.05 -29.92 2.41
N LYS A 121 -20.23 -29.41 1.49
CA LYS A 121 -18.87 -29.92 1.29
C LYS A 121 -17.87 -29.15 2.15
N LYS A 122 -16.99 -29.89 2.85
CA LYS A 122 -15.91 -29.35 3.72
C LYS A 122 -14.77 -28.65 2.95
N VAL A 123 -14.96 -28.31 1.67
CA VAL A 123 -13.94 -27.77 0.77
C VAL A 123 -14.48 -26.51 0.08
N GLU A 124 -13.78 -25.39 0.22
CA GLU A 124 -14.17 -24.07 -0.29
C GLU A 124 -14.46 -24.10 -1.80
N ALA A 125 -13.57 -24.73 -2.58
CA ALA A 125 -13.67 -24.80 -4.05
C ALA A 125 -14.99 -25.38 -4.57
N ALA A 126 -15.69 -26.20 -3.78
CA ALA A 126 -16.99 -26.72 -4.16
C ALA A 126 -18.11 -25.66 -4.14
N LEU A 127 -17.90 -24.54 -3.43
CA LEU A 127 -18.87 -23.46 -3.27
C LEU A 127 -18.82 -22.45 -4.42
N TYR A 128 -17.66 -22.31 -5.09
CA TYR A 128 -17.41 -21.23 -6.06
C TYR A 128 -18.40 -21.27 -7.23
N PRO A 129 -18.65 -22.43 -7.88
CA PRO A 129 -19.56 -22.49 -9.02
C PRO A 129 -21.01 -22.10 -8.65
N HIS A 130 -21.47 -22.51 -7.47
CA HIS A 130 -22.80 -22.17 -6.96
C HIS A 130 -22.93 -20.67 -6.68
N PHE A 131 -21.91 -20.06 -6.07
CA PHE A 131 -21.88 -18.62 -5.81
C PHE A 131 -21.82 -17.81 -7.10
N VAL A 132 -20.91 -18.16 -8.02
CA VAL A 132 -20.75 -17.48 -9.32
C VAL A 132 -22.04 -17.56 -10.13
N SER A 133 -22.65 -18.74 -10.22
CA SER A 133 -23.93 -18.93 -10.92
C SER A 133 -25.04 -18.07 -10.29
N ALA A 134 -25.13 -18.03 -8.95
CA ALA A 134 -26.11 -17.21 -8.26
C ALA A 134 -25.94 -15.70 -8.56
N VAL A 135 -24.72 -15.20 -8.46
CA VAL A 135 -24.41 -13.77 -8.63
C VAL A 135 -24.56 -13.34 -10.08
N ASN A 136 -24.03 -14.10 -11.04
CA ASN A 136 -24.16 -13.76 -12.46
C ASN A 136 -25.63 -13.84 -12.92
N THR A 137 -26.41 -14.80 -12.41
CA THR A 137 -27.87 -14.82 -12.64
C THR A 137 -28.54 -13.57 -12.09
N ALA A 138 -28.21 -13.18 -10.85
CA ALA A 138 -28.77 -11.97 -10.24
C ALA A 138 -28.43 -10.71 -11.06
N LEU A 139 -27.21 -10.57 -11.57
CA LEU A 139 -26.82 -9.44 -12.42
C LEU A 139 -27.68 -9.33 -13.68
N LEU A 140 -28.08 -10.44 -14.30
CA LEU A 140 -29.01 -10.43 -15.45
C LEU A 140 -30.40 -9.91 -15.08
N TYR A 141 -30.91 -10.21 -13.88
CA TYR A 141 -32.16 -9.63 -13.39
C TYR A 141 -32.02 -8.14 -13.11
N LEU A 142 -30.92 -7.71 -12.50
CA LEU A 142 -30.66 -6.34 -12.09
C LEU A 142 -30.43 -5.37 -13.26
N GLU A 143 -30.04 -5.89 -14.42
CA GLU A 143 -29.94 -5.11 -15.67
C GLU A 143 -31.30 -4.53 -16.10
N LEU A 144 -32.39 -5.23 -15.78
CA LEU A 144 -33.76 -4.82 -16.09
C LEU A 144 -34.40 -3.92 -15.03
N VAL A 145 -33.73 -3.74 -13.89
CA VAL A 145 -34.26 -2.94 -12.79
C VAL A 145 -33.98 -1.47 -13.05
N ASP A 146 -35.02 -0.75 -13.43
CA ASP A 146 -34.98 0.71 -13.52
C ASP A 146 -35.37 1.35 -12.17
N VAL A 147 -34.50 2.23 -11.70
CA VAL A 147 -34.69 3.04 -10.50
C VAL A 147 -34.40 4.50 -10.85
N PRO A 148 -35.42 5.36 -10.85
CA PRO A 148 -35.26 6.77 -11.18
C PRO A 148 -34.14 7.43 -10.37
N GLY A 149 -33.21 8.10 -11.06
CA GLY A 149 -32.09 8.82 -10.43
C GLY A 149 -30.79 8.03 -10.39
N THR A 150 -30.79 6.74 -10.73
CA THR A 150 -29.59 5.92 -10.88
C THR A 150 -29.13 5.83 -12.33
N ARG A 151 -27.83 5.58 -12.54
CA ARG A 151 -27.26 5.29 -13.86
C ARG A 151 -27.77 3.96 -14.42
N PRO A 152 -27.92 3.86 -15.75
CA PRO A 152 -28.08 2.57 -16.40
C PRO A 152 -26.79 1.74 -16.28
N CYS A 153 -26.91 0.42 -16.46
CA CYS A 153 -25.75 -0.45 -16.64
C CYS A 153 -25.07 -0.09 -17.97
N SER A 154 -23.83 0.44 -17.92
CA SER A 154 -23.06 0.82 -19.12
C SER A 154 -21.84 -0.07 -19.37
N SER A 155 -21.38 -0.83 -18.36
CA SER A 155 -20.23 -1.72 -18.46
C SER A 155 -20.48 -2.98 -17.61
N PRO A 156 -21.06 -4.03 -18.20
CA PRO A 156 -21.38 -5.25 -17.48
C PRO A 156 -20.13 -5.89 -16.84
N ILE A 157 -20.32 -6.45 -15.65
CA ILE A 157 -19.30 -7.20 -14.91
C ILE A 157 -19.63 -8.68 -14.90
N CYS A 158 -18.61 -9.51 -14.77
CA CYS A 158 -18.74 -10.95 -14.63
C CYS A 158 -17.92 -11.44 -13.43
N PHE A 159 -18.53 -12.27 -12.59
CA PHE A 159 -17.81 -13.05 -11.57
C PHE A 159 -17.29 -14.32 -12.24
N HIS A 160 -15.99 -14.60 -12.10
CA HIS A 160 -15.33 -15.73 -12.74
C HIS A 160 -14.54 -16.53 -11.70
N VAL A 161 -14.71 -17.85 -11.68
CA VAL A 161 -13.91 -18.73 -10.83
C VAL A 161 -12.47 -18.72 -11.35
N ASN A 162 -11.54 -18.20 -10.56
CA ASN A 162 -10.15 -18.14 -10.95
C ASN A 162 -9.35 -19.34 -10.42
N ASP A 163 -9.67 -19.89 -9.24
CA ASP A 163 -9.02 -21.12 -8.76
C ASP A 163 -9.26 -22.29 -9.75
N PRO A 164 -8.22 -23.01 -10.25
CA PRO A 164 -6.86 -23.06 -9.73
C PRO A 164 -5.78 -22.17 -10.36
N SER A 165 -6.17 -21.27 -11.25
CA SER A 165 -5.28 -20.39 -12.02
C SER A 165 -4.55 -19.36 -11.16
N PHE A 166 -3.31 -19.06 -11.56
CA PHE A 166 -2.49 -18.02 -10.93
C PHE A 166 -2.55 -16.72 -11.72
N LEU A 167 -2.74 -15.61 -11.01
CA LEU A 167 -2.42 -14.28 -11.49
C LEU A 167 -0.97 -13.95 -11.13
N LYS A 168 -0.22 -13.46 -12.12
CA LYS A 168 1.21 -13.22 -12.00
C LYS A 168 1.56 -11.75 -12.19
N GLN A 169 2.60 -11.29 -11.50
CA GLN A 169 3.14 -9.95 -11.70
C GLN A 169 4.63 -9.90 -11.38
N THR A 170 5.38 -9.06 -12.08
CA THR A 170 6.80 -8.83 -11.79
C THR A 170 6.98 -7.50 -11.07
N HIS A 171 7.63 -7.55 -9.91
CA HIS A 171 7.97 -6.41 -9.06
C HIS A 171 9.48 -6.27 -8.99
N GLN A 172 10.04 -5.27 -9.69
CA GLN A 172 11.48 -5.00 -9.68
C GLN A 172 12.34 -6.27 -9.93
N GLY A 173 11.95 -7.08 -10.92
CA GLY A 173 12.61 -8.34 -11.27
C GLY A 173 12.19 -9.57 -10.45
N GLN A 174 11.30 -9.44 -9.46
CA GLN A 174 10.75 -10.56 -8.69
C GLN A 174 9.35 -10.93 -9.15
N LEU A 175 9.14 -12.20 -9.50
CA LEU A 175 7.83 -12.73 -9.85
C LEU A 175 6.99 -12.97 -8.58
N SER A 176 5.78 -12.42 -8.54
CA SER A 176 4.72 -12.78 -7.62
C SER A 176 3.68 -13.65 -8.34
N GLU A 177 3.18 -14.65 -7.63
CA GLU A 177 2.04 -15.46 -8.06
C GLU A 177 1.03 -15.49 -6.92
N ARG A 178 -0.24 -15.27 -7.24
CA ARG A 178 -1.36 -15.47 -6.31
C ARG A 178 -2.52 -16.14 -7.02
N LYS A 179 -3.43 -16.68 -6.21
CA LYS A 179 -4.51 -17.53 -6.66
C LYS A 179 -5.80 -17.09 -5.97
N PRO A 180 -6.38 -15.93 -6.35
CA PRO A 180 -7.69 -15.55 -5.83
C PRO A 180 -8.74 -16.60 -6.23
N ASP A 181 -9.71 -16.86 -5.34
CA ASP A 181 -10.74 -17.86 -5.61
C ASP A 181 -11.64 -17.46 -6.78
N ILE A 182 -12.13 -16.22 -6.75
CA ILE A 182 -12.96 -15.62 -7.79
C ILE A 182 -12.44 -14.22 -8.08
N VAL A 183 -12.47 -13.85 -9.36
CA VAL A 183 -12.19 -12.49 -9.83
C VAL A 183 -13.44 -11.89 -10.46
N VAL A 184 -13.60 -10.57 -10.29
CA VAL A 184 -14.62 -9.80 -10.98
C VAL A 184 -13.93 -8.96 -12.04
N VAL A 185 -14.35 -9.15 -13.28
CA VAL A 185 -13.76 -8.53 -14.48
C VAL A 185 -14.84 -7.89 -15.33
N SER A 186 -14.46 -7.13 -16.37
CA SER A 186 -15.43 -6.71 -17.38
C SER A 186 -15.94 -7.91 -18.17
N GLU A 187 -17.15 -7.83 -18.71
CA GLU A 187 -17.66 -8.88 -19.60
C GLU A 187 -16.75 -9.08 -20.82
N SER A 188 -16.22 -8.01 -21.40
CA SER A 188 -15.27 -8.08 -22.51
C SER A 188 -13.98 -8.83 -22.14
N ASP A 189 -13.45 -8.64 -20.93
CA ASP A 189 -12.28 -9.40 -20.47
C ASP A 189 -12.63 -10.88 -20.28
N ALA A 190 -13.82 -11.17 -19.74
CA ALA A 190 -14.29 -12.54 -19.53
C ALA A 190 -14.47 -13.29 -20.86
N SER A 191 -15.03 -12.66 -21.89
CA SER A 191 -15.23 -13.26 -23.21
C SER A 191 -13.93 -13.53 -23.97
N ASN A 192 -12.86 -12.80 -23.67
CA ASN A 192 -11.55 -12.93 -24.33
C ASN A 192 -10.59 -13.90 -23.61
N HIS A 193 -11.03 -14.55 -22.52
CA HIS A 193 -10.20 -15.38 -21.66
C HIS A 193 -10.01 -16.81 -22.21
N VAL A 194 -8.78 -17.35 -22.12
CA VAL A 194 -8.54 -18.81 -22.30
C VAL A 194 -9.14 -19.52 -21.10
N ALA A 195 -10.21 -20.30 -21.27
CA ALA A 195 -10.47 -21.35 -20.31
C ALA A 195 -9.38 -22.41 -20.45
N ASP A 196 -8.61 -22.61 -19.38
CA ASP A 196 -7.91 -23.89 -19.24
C ASP A 196 -8.98 -24.98 -19.36
N SER A 197 -8.74 -25.99 -20.20
CA SER A 197 -9.73 -26.97 -20.69
C SER A 197 -10.45 -27.84 -19.63
N THR A 198 -10.28 -27.48 -18.35
CA THR A 198 -10.87 -28.06 -17.14
C THR A 198 -11.83 -27.12 -16.41
N ASN A 199 -11.86 -25.83 -16.74
CA ASN A 199 -12.71 -24.84 -16.09
C ASN A 199 -13.94 -24.59 -16.95
N GLY A 200 -15.07 -25.13 -16.50
CA GLY A 200 -16.38 -24.92 -17.11
C GLY A 200 -16.63 -23.44 -17.36
N ILE A 201 -16.50 -23.03 -18.61
CA ILE A 201 -17.08 -21.80 -19.09
C ILE A 201 -18.59 -22.00 -18.95
N LEU A 202 -19.24 -21.09 -18.23
CA LEU A 202 -20.64 -20.79 -18.50
C LEU A 202 -20.58 -19.50 -19.31
N GLU A 203 -20.65 -19.61 -20.64
CA GLU A 203 -20.72 -18.46 -21.52
C GLU A 203 -22.02 -17.71 -21.22
N ARG A 204 -22.11 -16.41 -21.51
CA ARG A 204 -23.40 -15.70 -21.44
C ARG A 204 -24.45 -16.39 -22.34
N ASP A 205 -24.00 -17.07 -23.39
CA ASP A 205 -24.79 -17.91 -24.29
C ASP A 205 -25.23 -19.26 -23.69
N ASP A 206 -24.64 -19.73 -22.60
CA ASP A 206 -25.16 -20.88 -21.84
C ASP A 206 -26.44 -20.52 -21.06
N PHE A 207 -26.75 -19.22 -20.94
CA PHE A 207 -27.91 -18.68 -20.23
C PHE A 207 -28.94 -17.96 -21.12
N LEU A 208 -28.65 -17.72 -22.40
CA LEU A 208 -29.58 -17.09 -23.36
C LEU A 208 -30.13 -18.12 -24.38
N PRO A 209 -31.42 -18.05 -24.77
CA PRO A 209 -31.96 -18.96 -25.77
C PRO A 209 -31.36 -18.65 -27.15
N LYS A 210 -30.93 -19.71 -27.88
CA LYS A 210 -30.71 -19.65 -29.33
C LYS A 210 -32.03 -19.24 -30.00
N ALA A 211 -32.19 -17.94 -30.28
CA ALA A 211 -33.27 -17.46 -31.11
C ALA A 211 -32.95 -17.86 -32.56
N ALA A 212 -33.80 -18.72 -33.11
CA ALA A 212 -33.81 -19.04 -34.52
C ALA A 212 -34.17 -17.79 -35.33
N THR A 213 -33.19 -17.14 -35.93
CA THR A 213 -33.41 -16.26 -37.08
C THR A 213 -32.21 -16.36 -38.02
N LYS A 214 -32.34 -17.20 -39.05
CA LYS A 214 -31.68 -16.93 -40.34
C LYS A 214 -32.31 -15.67 -40.92
N PRO A 215 -31.55 -14.66 -41.35
CA PRO A 215 -32.00 -13.80 -42.44
C PRO A 215 -31.75 -14.52 -43.78
N PRO A 216 -32.59 -14.29 -44.79
CA PRO A 216 -32.58 -15.03 -46.04
C PRO A 216 -31.74 -14.34 -47.13
N GLY A 217 -31.04 -15.16 -47.92
CA GLY A 217 -30.67 -14.85 -49.31
C GLY A 217 -29.33 -14.16 -49.54
N SER A 218 -28.31 -14.94 -49.88
CA SER A 218 -27.68 -14.89 -51.22
C SER A 218 -26.58 -15.94 -51.31
N GLU A 219 -26.86 -17.05 -51.99
CA GLU A 219 -25.83 -17.80 -52.69
C GLU A 219 -25.26 -16.89 -53.79
N LEU A 220 -23.94 -16.69 -53.80
CA LEU A 220 -23.06 -16.92 -54.96
C LEU A 220 -21.66 -16.33 -54.71
N PHE A 221 -20.69 -17.05 -55.27
CA PHE A 221 -19.28 -16.72 -55.54
C PHE A 221 -18.20 -17.34 -54.64
N SER A 222 -17.46 -18.19 -55.36
CA SER A 222 -16.24 -18.95 -55.11
C SER A 222 -15.04 -18.15 -54.61
N ASN A 223 -14.15 -18.89 -53.94
CA ASN A 223 -12.69 -18.75 -53.89
C ASN A 223 -12.12 -17.32 -53.78
N ASN A 224 -11.61 -16.98 -52.60
CA ASN A 224 -10.28 -16.39 -52.49
C ASN A 224 -9.73 -16.51 -51.06
N GLU A 225 -8.49 -16.95 -51.00
CA GLU A 225 -7.63 -16.97 -49.83
C GLU A 225 -7.55 -15.57 -49.21
N THR A 226 -7.96 -15.41 -47.96
CA THR A 226 -7.45 -14.36 -47.08
C THR A 226 -7.33 -14.91 -45.67
N SER A 227 -6.15 -14.71 -45.10
CA SER A 227 -5.77 -15.16 -43.77
C SER A 227 -6.69 -14.52 -42.73
N THR A 228 -7.47 -15.33 -42.02
CA THR A 228 -8.14 -14.91 -40.79
C THR A 228 -7.36 -15.49 -39.62
N LEU A 229 -6.55 -14.64 -39.00
CA LEU A 229 -5.95 -14.86 -37.69
C LEU A 229 -7.04 -15.34 -36.71
N LYS A 230 -6.90 -16.57 -36.20
CA LYS A 230 -7.68 -17.04 -35.06
C LYS A 230 -7.40 -16.11 -33.86
N PRO A 231 -8.42 -15.63 -33.13
CA PRO A 231 -8.18 -14.80 -31.95
C PRO A 231 -7.37 -15.59 -30.92
N THR A 232 -6.22 -15.05 -30.54
CA THR A 232 -5.33 -15.64 -29.53
C THR A 232 -5.91 -15.32 -28.16
N LEU A 233 -6.62 -16.27 -27.56
CA LEU A 233 -7.20 -16.18 -26.21
C LEU A 233 -6.09 -15.86 -25.17
N LYS A 234 -6.37 -15.06 -24.11
CA LYS A 234 -5.38 -14.64 -23.08
C LYS A 234 -5.77 -15.03 -21.64
N LEU A 235 -4.78 -15.28 -20.78
CA LEU A 235 -5.01 -15.44 -19.32
C LEU A 235 -5.35 -14.08 -18.67
N PHE A 236 -6.07 -14.08 -17.55
CA PHE A 236 -6.30 -12.84 -16.80
C PHE A 236 -4.99 -12.31 -16.21
N GLU A 237 -4.84 -11.00 -16.24
CA GLU A 237 -3.82 -10.26 -15.52
C GLU A 237 -4.47 -9.46 -14.40
N TRP A 238 -3.69 -9.06 -13.39
CA TRP A 238 -4.17 -8.17 -12.33
C TRP A 238 -4.78 -6.86 -12.85
N ARG A 239 -4.36 -6.44 -14.05
CA ARG A 239 -4.90 -5.29 -14.75
C ARG A 239 -6.37 -5.46 -15.15
N ASN A 240 -6.84 -6.67 -15.44
CA ASN A 240 -8.23 -6.93 -15.80
C ASN A 240 -9.16 -6.96 -14.57
N VAL A 241 -8.61 -7.13 -13.36
CA VAL A 241 -9.39 -7.39 -12.15
C VAL A 241 -9.94 -6.08 -11.55
N ARG A 242 -11.27 -5.99 -11.45
CA ARG A 242 -12.01 -4.90 -10.79
C ARG A 242 -12.15 -5.14 -9.28
N MET A 243 -12.37 -6.39 -8.88
CA MET A 243 -12.52 -6.83 -7.48
C MET A 243 -12.16 -8.32 -7.36
N PHE A 244 -11.72 -8.75 -6.18
CA PHE A 244 -11.57 -10.17 -5.85
C PHE A 244 -12.63 -10.65 -4.85
N VAL A 245 -12.91 -11.95 -4.85
CA VAL A 245 -13.69 -12.61 -3.80
C VAL A 245 -12.88 -13.78 -3.27
N GLU A 246 -12.72 -13.85 -1.94
CA GLU A 246 -12.00 -14.88 -1.22
C GLU A 246 -12.97 -15.65 -0.32
N PHE A 247 -12.92 -16.97 -0.35
CA PHE A 247 -13.74 -17.86 0.46
C PHE A 247 -12.97 -18.35 1.67
N LYS A 248 -13.72 -18.64 2.74
CA LYS A 248 -13.22 -19.22 3.97
C LYS A 248 -14.17 -20.31 4.46
N ILE A 249 -13.63 -21.46 4.87
CA ILE A 249 -14.40 -22.55 5.46
C ILE A 249 -15.13 -22.05 6.71
N SER A 250 -16.44 -22.23 6.73
CA SER A 250 -17.25 -22.12 7.94
C SER A 250 -17.61 -23.51 8.45
N THR A 251 -17.41 -23.75 9.74
CA THR A 251 -17.89 -24.97 10.42
C THR A 251 -19.35 -24.86 10.85
N LYS A 252 -19.95 -23.67 10.74
CA LYS A 252 -21.36 -23.44 11.06
C LYS A 252 -22.24 -23.92 9.93
N LYS A 253 -23.40 -24.46 10.30
CA LYS A 253 -24.45 -24.76 9.34
C LYS A 253 -24.93 -23.46 8.71
N MET A 254 -24.91 -23.40 7.39
CA MET A 254 -25.42 -22.25 6.64
C MET A 254 -26.92 -22.06 6.89
N ALA A 255 -27.36 -20.80 6.89
CA ALA A 255 -28.77 -20.48 6.92
C ALA A 255 -29.49 -21.05 5.69
N LYS A 256 -30.79 -21.30 5.85
CA LYS A 256 -31.67 -21.66 4.74
C LYS A 256 -32.36 -20.38 4.23
N PRO A 257 -32.58 -20.25 2.91
CA PRO A 257 -33.36 -19.13 2.37
C PRO A 257 -34.75 -19.08 3.03
N PRO A 258 -35.22 -17.91 3.48
CA PRO A 258 -36.55 -17.77 4.07
C PRO A 258 -37.64 -17.99 3.00
N SER A 259 -38.82 -18.44 3.44
CA SER A 259 -39.98 -18.65 2.54
C SER A 259 -40.41 -17.35 1.86
N SER A 260 -40.31 -16.23 2.57
CA SER A 260 -40.47 -14.87 2.03
C SER A 260 -39.49 -13.92 2.71
N TYR A 261 -38.98 -12.95 1.94
CA TYR A 261 -38.12 -11.92 2.48
C TYR A 261 -38.98 -10.77 3.01
N PRO A 262 -38.84 -10.38 4.29
CA PRO A 262 -39.63 -9.30 4.87
C PRO A 262 -39.17 -7.94 4.35
N LEU A 263 -40.06 -6.95 4.40
CA LEU A 263 -39.69 -5.54 4.23
C LEU A 263 -38.75 -5.11 5.36
N SER A 264 -37.72 -4.32 5.03
CA SER A 264 -36.64 -3.91 5.95
C SER A 264 -37.14 -3.27 7.25
N SER A 265 -38.29 -2.58 7.23
CA SER A 265 -38.92 -1.98 8.41
C SER A 265 -39.40 -2.99 9.47
N GLN A 266 -39.35 -4.29 9.18
CA GLN A 266 -39.86 -5.37 10.06
C GLN A 266 -38.76 -6.25 10.66
N ARG A 267 -37.48 -6.07 10.29
CA ARG A 267 -36.36 -6.86 10.84
C ARG A 267 -35.47 -5.96 11.71
N PRO A 268 -35.25 -6.28 13.00
CA PRO A 268 -34.20 -5.64 13.78
C PRO A 268 -32.86 -5.86 13.08
N LEU A 269 -32.08 -4.79 12.88
CA LEU A 269 -30.72 -4.94 12.36
C LEU A 269 -29.95 -5.84 13.33
N PRO A 270 -29.36 -6.96 12.85
CA PRO A 270 -28.50 -7.77 13.69
C PRO A 270 -27.34 -6.91 14.20
N LYS A 271 -26.81 -7.26 15.40
CA LYS A 271 -25.62 -6.58 15.91
C LYS A 271 -24.50 -6.67 14.86
N PRO A 272 -23.79 -5.57 14.57
CA PRO A 272 -22.67 -5.58 13.63
C PRO A 272 -21.68 -6.69 14.01
N GLN A 273 -21.38 -7.56 13.06
CA GLN A 273 -20.37 -8.60 13.22
C GLN A 273 -19.18 -8.26 12.32
N TYR A 274 -18.01 -8.07 12.91
CA TYR A 274 -16.77 -7.79 12.19
C TYR A 274 -15.85 -9.01 12.22
N LEU A 275 -15.04 -9.18 11.18
CA LEU A 275 -14.03 -10.23 11.17
C LEU A 275 -12.88 -9.81 12.08
N THR A 276 -12.53 -10.65 13.06
CA THR A 276 -11.38 -10.47 13.95
C THR A 276 -10.34 -11.56 13.72
N MET A 277 -9.05 -11.23 13.79
CA MET A 277 -7.96 -12.19 13.52
C MET A 277 -7.69 -13.18 14.66
N ASP A 278 -8.08 -12.87 15.92
CA ASP A 278 -7.61 -13.56 17.15
C ASP A 278 -8.48 -14.71 17.67
N GLN A 279 -9.40 -15.28 16.88
CA GLN A 279 -10.17 -16.42 17.38
C GLN A 279 -9.37 -17.73 17.32
N GLN A 280 -8.46 -17.94 18.30
CA GLN A 280 -8.08 -19.25 18.88
C GLN A 280 -7.24 -19.12 20.18
N VAL A 281 -7.74 -19.63 21.33
CA VAL A 281 -7.06 -20.58 22.26
C VAL A 281 -8.13 -21.19 23.18
N GLU A 282 -8.22 -22.52 23.25
CA GLU A 282 -8.31 -23.27 24.51
C GLU A 282 -7.74 -24.67 24.25
N GLU A 283 -6.62 -25.00 24.90
CA GLU A 283 -6.09 -26.36 25.03
C GLU A 283 -7.18 -27.29 25.58
N ASN A 284 -7.36 -28.45 24.96
CA ASN A 284 -8.06 -29.55 25.60
C ASN A 284 -7.00 -30.51 26.12
N ASP A 285 -7.20 -30.87 27.39
CA ASP A 285 -6.50 -31.91 28.10
C ASP A 285 -6.36 -33.21 27.28
N VAL A 286 -5.18 -33.78 27.46
CA VAL A 286 -4.80 -35.16 27.25
C VAL A 286 -5.97 -36.11 27.53
N PRO A 287 -6.28 -37.09 26.65
CA PRO A 287 -7.24 -38.13 26.99
C PRO A 287 -6.72 -38.88 28.21
N GLN A 288 -7.49 -38.88 29.30
CA GLN A 288 -7.29 -39.84 30.39
C GLN A 288 -7.40 -41.23 29.79
N SER A 289 -6.27 -41.91 29.66
CA SER A 289 -6.22 -43.34 29.34
C SER A 289 -6.86 -44.10 30.49
N GLU A 290 -7.83 -44.95 30.14
CA GLU A 290 -8.34 -46.01 31.00
C GLU A 290 -7.17 -46.80 31.60
N GLY A 291 -7.27 -47.06 32.90
CA GLY A 291 -6.22 -47.70 33.67
C GLY A 291 -5.92 -49.13 33.21
N LEU A 292 -4.63 -49.46 33.15
CA LEU A 292 -4.08 -50.81 33.23
C LEU A 292 -2.73 -50.73 33.98
N PRO A 293 -2.28 -51.83 34.61
CA PRO A 293 -1.65 -51.81 35.93
C PRO A 293 -0.13 -51.54 35.90
N ALA A 294 0.38 -51.24 37.10
CA ALA A 294 1.78 -50.97 37.41
C ALA A 294 2.76 -51.93 36.70
N ALA A 295 3.81 -51.37 36.10
CA ALA A 295 4.97 -52.12 35.63
C ALA A 295 6.06 -52.18 36.72
N PRO A 296 6.80 -53.30 36.82
CA PRO A 296 7.89 -53.44 37.78
C PRO A 296 9.16 -52.72 37.31
N ALA A 297 10.01 -52.37 38.28
CA ALA A 297 11.31 -51.76 38.07
C ALA A 297 12.31 -52.68 37.34
N SER A 298 13.13 -52.11 36.43
CA SER A 298 14.58 -52.34 36.41
C SER A 298 15.33 -51.50 35.35
N ALA A 299 16.40 -50.85 35.84
CA ALA A 299 17.76 -50.69 35.31
C ALA A 299 18.08 -50.20 33.87
N ASN A 300 18.88 -49.12 33.88
CA ASN A 300 20.17 -48.90 33.17
C ASN A 300 20.25 -48.12 31.83
N ALA A 301 20.95 -46.98 31.96
CA ALA A 301 22.17 -46.56 31.25
C ALA A 301 22.09 -45.61 30.03
N ASN A 302 22.57 -44.39 30.29
CA ASN A 302 23.50 -43.56 29.50
C ASN A 302 23.33 -43.42 27.98
N SER A 303 22.94 -42.22 27.55
CA SER A 303 23.79 -41.34 26.71
C SER A 303 23.10 -40.00 26.42
N GLN A 304 23.79 -38.88 26.70
CA GLN A 304 23.48 -37.55 26.18
C GLN A 304 24.02 -37.38 24.75
N PRO A 305 23.36 -36.56 23.93
CA PRO A 305 24.00 -35.37 23.34
C PRO A 305 23.12 -34.09 23.49
N PRO A 306 23.61 -32.88 23.13
CA PRO A 306 23.35 -31.65 23.87
C PRO A 306 22.09 -30.88 23.50
N ALA A 307 21.71 -30.01 24.45
CA ALA A 307 20.64 -29.05 24.38
C ALA A 307 20.93 -27.94 23.37
N ASP A 308 20.03 -27.82 22.40
CA ASP A 308 19.65 -26.56 21.79
C ASP A 308 18.15 -26.62 21.51
N VAL A 309 17.52 -25.45 21.61
CA VAL A 309 16.14 -25.12 21.28
C VAL A 309 15.12 -25.28 22.42
N VAL A 310 14.45 -24.15 22.67
CA VAL A 310 13.28 -23.92 23.54
C VAL A 310 13.58 -23.47 24.98
N PHE A 311 13.82 -22.15 25.16
CA PHE A 311 13.06 -21.45 26.19
C PHE A 311 12.80 -19.98 25.86
N ASN A 312 11.58 -19.59 26.17
CA ASN A 312 10.83 -18.42 25.75
C ASN A 312 11.06 -17.19 26.62
N CYS A 313 10.72 -16.05 26.01
CA CYS A 313 9.89 -14.99 26.57
C CYS A 313 9.38 -15.23 28.00
N LEU A 314 9.95 -14.50 28.95
CA LEU A 314 9.31 -14.21 30.24
C LEU A 314 10.02 -13.02 30.89
N LEU A 315 9.49 -11.82 30.67
CA LEU A 315 9.69 -10.67 31.55
C LEU A 315 8.76 -9.55 31.09
N LEU A 316 7.55 -9.51 31.63
CA LEU A 316 6.80 -8.31 32.01
C LEU A 316 5.58 -8.81 32.78
N GLY A 317 5.81 -9.18 34.04
CA GLY A 317 4.75 -9.45 34.99
C GLY A 317 4.22 -8.14 35.53
N LEU A 318 2.93 -7.86 35.33
CA LEU A 318 2.17 -6.97 36.21
C LEU A 318 0.73 -7.49 36.36
N HIS A 319 0.28 -7.42 37.61
CA HIS A 319 -0.90 -8.00 38.23
C HIS A 319 -2.25 -7.55 37.65
N ASN A 320 -3.23 -8.45 37.78
CA ASN A 320 -4.66 -8.22 37.59
C ASN A 320 -5.39 -8.51 38.92
N PRO A 321 -6.43 -7.75 39.33
CA PRO A 321 -7.41 -8.26 40.28
C PRO A 321 -8.82 -8.33 39.67
N ALA A 322 -9.29 -9.57 39.54
CA ALA A 322 -10.65 -10.12 39.66
C ALA A 322 -11.89 -9.28 39.25
N GLN A 323 -12.71 -9.86 38.35
CA GLN A 323 -14.16 -10.04 38.56
C GLN A 323 -14.76 -11.14 37.65
N THR A 324 -15.62 -11.94 38.27
CA THR A 324 -16.28 -13.19 37.84
C THR A 324 -17.58 -12.96 37.08
N VAL A 325 -17.79 -13.53 35.88
CA VAL A 325 -19.15 -13.83 35.32
C VAL A 325 -19.14 -15.03 34.33
N VAL A 326 -19.81 -16.11 34.74
CA VAL A 326 -20.60 -17.14 34.03
C VAL A 326 -20.18 -17.67 32.63
N LYS A 327 -19.92 -19.00 32.61
CA LYS A 327 -19.53 -19.86 31.48
C LYS A 327 -20.60 -20.05 30.39
N GLY A 328 -20.12 -20.13 29.15
CA GLY A 328 -20.74 -20.92 28.08
C GLY A 328 -20.23 -20.54 26.69
N ARG A 329 -19.01 -20.93 26.27
CA ARG A 329 -18.54 -20.73 24.87
C ARG A 329 -17.64 -21.85 24.33
N LEU A 330 -17.85 -22.13 23.05
CA LEU A 330 -17.36 -23.23 22.21
C LEU A 330 -15.97 -22.98 21.59
N LYS A 331 -15.22 -24.06 21.33
CA LYS A 331 -13.94 -24.09 20.60
C LYS A 331 -14.11 -24.16 19.07
N VAL A 332 -13.32 -23.38 18.33
CA VAL A 332 -13.18 -23.41 16.85
C VAL A 332 -11.72 -23.73 16.52
N LEU A 333 -11.47 -24.65 15.58
CA LEU A 333 -10.14 -25.06 15.09
C LEU A 333 -9.83 -24.38 13.73
N ILE A 334 -8.91 -23.40 13.67
CA ILE A 334 -8.35 -22.85 12.42
C ILE A 334 -6.84 -22.52 12.62
N PRO A 335 -5.90 -23.17 11.91
CA PRO A 335 -4.53 -22.65 11.81
C PRO A 335 -4.58 -21.28 11.13
N ASN A 336 -3.80 -20.30 11.59
CA ASN A 336 -3.84 -18.87 11.27
C ASN A 336 -3.34 -18.47 9.84
N PRO A 337 -4.22 -18.19 8.85
CA PRO A 337 -3.90 -17.22 7.78
C PRO A 337 -5.06 -16.27 7.34
N ASN A 338 -6.15 -16.15 8.10
CA ASN A 338 -7.48 -15.72 7.63
C ASN A 338 -7.59 -14.39 6.82
N ASN A 339 -6.70 -13.41 6.99
CA ASN A 339 -6.69 -12.15 6.21
C ASN A 339 -5.42 -11.90 5.37
N LYS A 340 -4.47 -12.84 5.40
CA LYS A 340 -3.14 -12.65 4.78
C LYS A 340 -3.21 -12.64 3.24
N SER A 341 -4.14 -13.40 2.66
CA SER A 341 -4.31 -13.52 1.20
C SER A 341 -5.01 -12.30 0.59
N ALA A 342 -6.12 -11.83 1.18
CA ALA A 342 -6.91 -10.70 0.67
C ALA A 342 -6.10 -9.39 0.63
N GLY A 343 -5.35 -9.07 1.69
CA GLY A 343 -4.43 -7.93 1.68
C GLY A 343 -3.32 -8.08 0.65
N GLY A 344 -2.84 -9.32 0.43
CA GLY A 344 -1.90 -9.63 -0.64
C GLY A 344 -2.46 -9.31 -2.03
N TYR A 345 -3.69 -9.72 -2.34
CA TYR A 345 -4.33 -9.45 -3.63
C TYR A 345 -4.55 -7.96 -3.85
N ALA A 346 -5.00 -7.23 -2.83
CA ALA A 346 -5.14 -5.79 -2.91
C ALA A 346 -3.79 -5.10 -3.21
N ALA A 347 -2.69 -5.56 -2.62
CA ALA A 347 -1.35 -5.05 -2.93
C ALA A 347 -0.92 -5.33 -4.39
N GLU A 348 -1.23 -6.52 -4.94
CA GLU A 348 -0.98 -6.81 -6.37
C GLU A 348 -1.81 -5.90 -7.27
N MET A 349 -3.12 -5.74 -6.99
CA MET A 349 -4.00 -4.88 -7.78
C MET A 349 -3.57 -3.41 -7.76
N PHE A 350 -3.09 -2.92 -6.62
CA PHE A 350 -2.47 -1.60 -6.49
C PHE A 350 -1.18 -1.46 -7.28
N ALA A 351 -0.37 -2.51 -7.37
CA ALA A 351 0.88 -2.47 -8.11
C ALA A 351 0.66 -2.64 -9.63
N ALA A 352 -0.44 -3.26 -10.04
CA ALA A 352 -0.79 -3.46 -11.45
C ALA A 352 -1.18 -2.16 -12.18
N HIS A 353 -1.59 -1.13 -11.42
CA HIS A 353 -2.11 0.15 -11.89
C HIS A 353 -1.35 1.32 -11.26
N THR A 354 -1.06 2.35 -12.04
CA THR A 354 -0.26 3.49 -11.58
C THR A 354 -1.06 4.43 -10.68
N GLY A 355 -2.34 4.63 -10.99
CA GLY A 355 -3.23 5.61 -10.37
C GLY A 355 -4.36 5.00 -9.54
N ARG A 356 -4.40 3.68 -9.33
CA ARG A 356 -5.51 3.01 -8.64
C ARG A 356 -5.67 3.54 -7.21
N GLN A 357 -6.83 4.14 -6.96
CA GLN A 357 -7.22 4.91 -5.79
C GLN A 357 -7.66 4.02 -4.62
N HIS A 358 -8.39 2.95 -4.94
CA HIS A 358 -8.83 1.94 -3.98
C HIS A 358 -9.00 0.57 -4.63
N VAL A 359 -9.10 -0.46 -3.81
CA VAL A 359 -9.43 -1.84 -4.20
C VAL A 359 -10.63 -2.30 -3.38
N LEU A 360 -11.60 -2.93 -4.03
CA LEU A 360 -12.68 -3.65 -3.38
C LEU A 360 -12.33 -5.13 -3.28
N GLY A 361 -12.73 -5.76 -2.18
CA GLY A 361 -12.62 -7.20 -1.97
C GLY A 361 -13.82 -7.72 -1.19
N LEU A 362 -14.26 -8.93 -1.49
CA LEU A 362 -15.28 -9.63 -0.71
C LEU A 362 -14.63 -10.83 -0.01
N VAL A 363 -14.89 -10.99 1.28
CA VAL A 363 -14.50 -12.18 2.03
C VAL A 363 -15.77 -12.93 2.44
N VAL A 364 -15.92 -14.16 1.98
CA VAL A 364 -17.10 -15.02 2.22
C VAL A 364 -16.75 -16.09 3.24
N VAL A 365 -17.43 -16.09 4.39
CA VAL A 365 -17.25 -17.08 5.46
C VAL A 365 -18.59 -17.82 5.65
N GLY A 366 -18.74 -18.96 4.99
CA GLY A 366 -20.02 -19.68 4.94
C GLY A 366 -21.09 -18.87 4.22
N ASP A 367 -22.10 -18.41 4.96
CA ASP A 367 -23.22 -17.57 4.48
C ASP A 367 -23.05 -16.09 4.83
N LEU A 368 -21.95 -15.71 5.48
CA LEU A 368 -21.60 -14.34 5.80
C LEU A 368 -20.64 -13.76 4.76
N LEU A 369 -20.91 -12.54 4.33
CA LEU A 369 -20.12 -11.79 3.36
C LEU A 369 -19.64 -10.48 3.99
N TYR A 370 -18.33 -10.24 3.92
CA TYR A 370 -17.67 -9.03 4.42
C TYR A 370 -17.17 -8.22 3.23
N ILE A 371 -17.54 -6.95 3.18
CA ILE A 371 -17.03 -6.01 2.18
C ILE A 371 -15.79 -5.33 2.73
N TRP A 372 -14.69 -5.43 2.00
CA TRP A 372 -13.43 -4.76 2.26
C TRP A 372 -13.15 -3.70 1.21
N ARG A 373 -12.76 -2.51 1.67
CA ARG A 373 -12.22 -1.45 0.83
C ARG A 373 -10.80 -1.13 1.31
N TYR A 374 -9.83 -1.23 0.42
CA TYR A 374 -8.45 -0.86 0.67
C TYR A 374 -8.16 0.45 -0.06
N ASP A 375 -7.62 1.45 0.62
CA ASP A 375 -7.08 2.66 0.01
C ASP A 375 -5.71 3.01 0.62
N ARG A 376 -5.08 4.07 0.12
CA ARG A 376 -3.73 4.45 0.56
C ARG A 376 -3.67 4.99 1.99
N GLN A 377 -4.80 5.28 2.64
CA GLN A 377 -4.82 5.65 4.05
C GLN A 377 -5.03 4.42 4.96
N GLY A 378 -5.77 3.41 4.51
CA GLY A 378 -5.94 2.15 5.25
C GLY A 378 -7.17 1.35 4.82
N ALA A 379 -7.29 0.13 5.35
CA ALA A 379 -8.43 -0.73 5.08
C ALA A 379 -9.70 -0.28 5.85
N ILE A 380 -10.86 -0.49 5.22
CA ILE A 380 -12.18 -0.32 5.80
C ILE A 380 -12.91 -1.65 5.65
N GLN A 381 -13.39 -2.20 6.77
CA GLN A 381 -14.21 -3.41 6.80
C GLN A 381 -15.66 -3.04 7.13
N CYS A 382 -16.59 -3.59 6.36
CA CYS A 382 -18.01 -3.54 6.68
C CYS A 382 -18.39 -4.68 7.63
N SER A 383 -19.41 -4.45 8.46
CA SER A 383 -20.08 -5.52 9.20
C SER A 383 -20.60 -6.60 8.25
N ALA A 384 -20.65 -7.85 8.71
CA ALA A 384 -21.11 -9.00 7.93
C ALA A 384 -22.53 -8.82 7.40
N LEU A 385 -22.73 -9.24 6.15
CA LEU A 385 -24.04 -9.41 5.51
C LEU A 385 -24.31 -10.90 5.32
N ASN A 386 -25.42 -11.42 5.86
CA ASN A 386 -25.85 -12.77 5.51
C ASN A 386 -26.54 -12.71 4.14
N PHE A 387 -25.85 -13.13 3.08
CA PHE A 387 -26.35 -13.00 1.70
C PHE A 387 -27.44 -14.03 1.35
N ILE A 388 -27.72 -14.99 2.25
CA ILE A 388 -28.82 -15.95 2.13
C ILE A 388 -30.07 -15.43 2.83
N GLU A 389 -29.97 -15.03 4.10
CA GLU A 389 -31.11 -14.52 4.88
C GLU A 389 -31.48 -13.08 4.53
N ASP A 390 -30.52 -12.29 4.06
CA ASP A 390 -30.68 -10.89 3.64
C ASP A 390 -30.26 -10.71 2.17
N LEU A 391 -30.81 -11.59 1.33
CA LEU A 391 -30.68 -11.51 -0.13
C LEU A 391 -31.02 -10.10 -0.68
N PRO A 392 -32.06 -9.37 -0.20
CA PRO A 392 -32.36 -8.04 -0.71
C PRO A 392 -31.18 -7.05 -0.61
N ARG A 393 -30.49 -6.96 0.54
CA ARG A 393 -29.29 -6.11 0.67
C ARG A 393 -28.13 -6.61 -0.18
N PHE A 394 -27.99 -7.92 -0.35
CA PHE A 394 -26.99 -8.47 -1.26
C PHE A 394 -27.27 -8.08 -2.73
N LEU A 395 -28.53 -8.08 -3.15
CA LEU A 395 -28.92 -7.58 -4.48
C LEU A 395 -28.69 -6.07 -4.62
N VAL A 396 -28.86 -5.27 -3.56
CA VAL A 396 -28.49 -3.85 -3.58
C VAL A 396 -26.99 -3.66 -3.82
N LEU A 397 -26.13 -4.47 -3.20
CA LEU A 397 -24.69 -4.46 -3.44
C LEU A 397 -24.37 -4.73 -4.92
N LEU A 398 -24.94 -5.80 -5.48
CA LEU A 398 -24.73 -6.19 -6.88
C LEU A 398 -25.27 -5.13 -7.86
N PHE A 399 -26.42 -4.55 -7.53
CA PHE A 399 -27.04 -3.47 -8.33
C PHE A 399 -26.11 -2.27 -8.44
N ALA A 400 -25.51 -1.87 -7.31
CA ALA A 400 -24.58 -0.74 -7.29
C ALA A 400 -23.30 -1.05 -8.06
N MET A 401 -22.68 -2.22 -7.81
CA MET A 401 -21.49 -2.68 -8.53
C MET A 401 -21.70 -2.69 -10.05
N GLN A 402 -22.85 -3.16 -10.53
CA GLN A 402 -23.19 -3.16 -11.96
C GLN A 402 -23.25 -1.76 -12.59
N ARG A 403 -23.41 -0.69 -11.80
CA ARG A 403 -23.54 0.71 -12.24
C ARG A 403 -22.30 1.57 -11.94
N PHE A 404 -21.27 0.94 -11.41
CA PHE A 404 -19.97 1.56 -11.19
C PHE A 404 -19.27 1.84 -12.52
N GLN A 405 -18.81 3.08 -12.65
CA GLN A 405 -17.81 3.47 -13.64
C GLN A 405 -16.40 3.11 -13.14
N ASP A 406 -15.40 3.19 -14.02
CA ASP A 406 -14.01 2.83 -13.70
C ASP A 406 -13.46 3.50 -12.43
N CYS A 407 -13.82 4.77 -12.18
CA CYS A 407 -13.42 5.47 -10.95
C CYS A 407 -14.02 4.87 -9.67
N HIS A 408 -15.24 4.32 -9.73
CA HIS A 408 -15.88 3.65 -8.60
C HIS A 408 -15.25 2.27 -8.34
N TRP A 409 -14.67 1.64 -9.36
CA TRP A 409 -13.78 0.48 -9.24
C TRP A 409 -12.36 0.84 -8.77
N GLY A 410 -12.09 2.13 -8.55
CA GLY A 410 -10.84 2.66 -8.03
C GLY A 410 -9.83 3.07 -9.09
N LEU A 411 -10.15 3.04 -10.38
CA LEU A 411 -9.21 3.46 -11.42
C LEU A 411 -9.19 4.97 -11.59
N ASN A 412 -8.03 5.52 -11.94
CA ASN A 412 -7.93 6.93 -12.30
C ASN A 412 -7.86 7.08 -13.83
N PRO A 413 -8.94 7.53 -14.51
CA PRO A 413 -8.96 7.63 -15.96
C PRO A 413 -7.95 8.63 -16.54
N ASN A 414 -7.34 9.49 -15.71
CA ASN A 414 -6.31 10.43 -16.15
C ASN A 414 -4.89 9.84 -16.12
N ILE A 415 -4.68 8.69 -15.47
CA ILE A 415 -3.35 8.12 -15.20
C ILE A 415 -3.30 6.64 -15.57
N ASP A 416 -4.33 5.88 -15.23
CA ASP A 416 -4.42 4.48 -15.59
C ASP A 416 -4.83 4.36 -17.07
N PRO A 417 -4.14 3.51 -17.86
CA PRO A 417 -4.57 3.26 -19.23
C PRO A 417 -6.01 2.73 -19.21
N LYS A 418 -6.83 3.19 -20.16
CA LYS A 418 -8.14 2.58 -20.39
C LYS A 418 -7.94 1.08 -20.67
N PHE A 419 -8.85 0.23 -20.22
CA PHE A 419 -8.81 -1.25 -20.36
C PHE A 419 -8.70 -1.79 -21.80
N GLU A 420 -8.66 -0.93 -22.80
CA GLU A 420 -8.39 -1.32 -24.17
C GLU A 420 -6.88 -1.51 -24.38
N PRO A 421 -6.45 -2.29 -25.39
CA PRO A 421 -5.03 -2.43 -25.73
C PRO A 421 -4.51 -1.11 -26.34
N CYS A 422 -4.42 -0.07 -25.52
CA CYS A 422 -3.74 1.15 -25.88
C CYS A 422 -2.26 0.91 -25.64
N SER A 423 -1.55 0.63 -26.73
CA SER A 423 -0.09 0.55 -26.80
C SER A 423 0.60 1.91 -26.49
N ARG A 424 -0.17 2.94 -26.12
CA ARG A 424 0.32 4.29 -25.88
C ARG A 424 0.32 4.59 -24.39
N SER A 425 1.43 5.14 -23.94
CA SER A 425 1.58 5.70 -22.60
C SER A 425 0.54 6.80 -22.37
N PRO A 426 0.03 6.99 -21.15
CA PRO A 426 -0.92 8.04 -20.86
C PRO A 426 -0.22 9.40 -21.02
N THR A 427 -0.78 10.24 -21.90
CA THR A 427 -0.41 11.64 -22.04
C THR A 427 -1.27 12.48 -21.10
N MET A 428 -0.61 13.29 -20.29
CA MET A 428 -1.20 14.21 -19.35
C MET A 428 -0.84 15.63 -19.77
N THR A 429 -1.82 16.52 -19.78
CA THR A 429 -1.59 17.95 -20.01
C THR A 429 -1.57 18.67 -18.68
N PHE A 430 -0.47 19.36 -18.40
CA PHE A 430 -0.32 20.20 -17.22
C PHE A 430 -0.46 21.66 -17.63
N HIS A 431 -1.15 22.45 -16.81
CA HIS A 431 -1.24 23.90 -16.98
C HIS A 431 -0.41 24.56 -15.88
N ASP A 432 0.51 25.44 -16.26
CA ASP A 432 1.23 26.25 -15.28
C ASP A 432 0.37 27.42 -14.76
N GLN A 433 0.92 28.22 -13.84
CA GLN A 433 0.22 29.38 -13.26
C GLN A 433 -0.08 30.49 -14.28
N GLN A 434 0.54 30.44 -15.47
CA GLN A 434 0.36 31.40 -16.56
C GLN A 434 -0.56 30.82 -17.66
N GLY A 435 -1.07 29.60 -17.47
CA GLY A 435 -1.96 28.90 -18.40
C GLY A 435 -1.23 28.22 -19.57
N LYS A 436 0.11 28.17 -19.57
CA LYS A 436 0.88 27.45 -20.59
C LYS A 436 0.67 25.96 -20.41
N GLU A 437 0.29 25.29 -21.50
CA GLU A 437 0.15 23.84 -21.55
C GLU A 437 1.52 23.19 -21.75
N THR A 438 1.80 22.18 -20.92
CA THR A 438 2.94 21.27 -21.05
C THR A 438 2.40 19.87 -21.21
N ASP A 439 2.74 19.24 -22.32
CA ASP A 439 2.43 17.84 -22.58
C ASP A 439 3.45 16.94 -21.87
N ILE A 440 2.97 15.96 -21.11
CA ILE A 440 3.80 14.99 -20.40
C ILE A 440 3.26 13.59 -20.68
N GLU A 441 4.08 12.74 -21.28
CA GLU A 441 3.76 11.32 -21.48
C GLU A 441 4.54 10.46 -20.47
N LEU A 442 3.84 9.60 -19.73
CA LEU A 442 4.45 8.73 -18.72
C LEU A 442 4.90 7.40 -19.34
N GLU A 443 6.19 7.09 -19.35
CA GLU A 443 6.68 5.82 -19.92
C GLU A 443 6.39 4.61 -19.01
N LEU A 444 5.15 4.13 -19.00
CA LEU A 444 4.69 3.07 -18.09
C LEU A 444 5.33 1.69 -18.36
N SER A 445 5.92 1.49 -19.55
CA SER A 445 6.59 0.24 -19.95
C SER A 445 8.10 0.25 -19.72
N SER A 446 8.69 1.36 -19.24
CA SER A 446 10.13 1.47 -19.07
C SER A 446 10.65 0.57 -17.93
N ASP A 447 11.80 -0.09 -18.17
CA ASP A 447 12.53 -0.87 -17.15
C ASP A 447 13.19 0.02 -16.08
N GLU A 448 13.32 1.33 -16.36
CA GLU A 448 13.76 2.31 -15.36
C GLU A 448 12.67 2.64 -14.33
N ARG A 449 11.42 2.22 -14.57
CA ARG A 449 10.32 2.43 -13.64
C ARG A 449 10.65 1.85 -12.27
N ARG A 450 10.33 2.61 -11.23
CA ARG A 450 10.36 2.17 -9.83
C ARG A 450 8.95 2.18 -9.29
N THR A 451 8.42 1.00 -8.95
CA THR A 451 7.07 0.86 -8.41
C THR A 451 7.09 0.47 -6.93
N HIS A 452 6.03 0.87 -6.23
CA HIS A 452 5.79 0.50 -4.84
C HIS A 452 4.88 -0.73 -4.73
N PHE A 453 5.25 -1.69 -3.88
CA PHE A 453 4.42 -2.84 -3.52
C PHE A 453 4.00 -2.74 -2.04
N GLY A 454 2.70 -2.58 -1.78
CA GLY A 454 2.13 -2.43 -0.44
C GLY A 454 0.71 -1.85 -0.46
N LEU A 455 0.06 -1.81 0.71
CA LEU A 455 -1.34 -1.37 0.84
C LEU A 455 -1.48 0.13 1.03
N ASN A 456 -1.00 0.65 2.16
CA ASN A 456 -1.16 2.04 2.57
C ASN A 456 0.14 2.86 2.43
N GLY A 457 0.06 4.16 2.74
CA GLY A 457 1.17 5.09 2.71
C GLY A 457 1.29 5.87 1.40
N ARG A 458 2.46 6.46 1.16
CA ARG A 458 2.75 7.29 -0.02
C ARG A 458 2.65 6.54 -1.35
N ALA A 459 2.94 5.24 -1.36
CA ALA A 459 2.95 4.41 -2.56
C ALA A 459 3.64 5.09 -3.76
N THR A 460 4.84 5.64 -3.52
CA THR A 460 5.60 6.41 -4.51
C THR A 460 6.02 5.53 -5.69
N ASN A 461 5.65 5.96 -6.89
CA ASN A 461 6.10 5.39 -8.15
C ASN A 461 6.85 6.47 -8.94
N VAL A 462 7.97 6.10 -9.56
CA VAL A 462 8.78 7.00 -10.39
C VAL A 462 8.95 6.40 -11.78
N PHE A 463 8.70 7.23 -12.79
CA PHE A 463 8.72 6.86 -14.20
C PHE A 463 9.60 7.84 -14.99
N PRO A 464 10.31 7.39 -16.03
CA PRO A 464 10.72 8.30 -17.09
C PRO A 464 9.48 8.98 -17.70
N ALA A 465 9.67 10.21 -18.13
CA ALA A 465 8.64 10.99 -18.81
C ALA A 465 9.22 11.70 -20.03
N THR A 466 8.37 11.93 -21.01
CA THR A 466 8.70 12.69 -22.23
C THR A 466 7.74 13.86 -22.40
N SER A 467 8.18 14.82 -23.21
CA SER A 467 7.42 16.01 -23.56
C SER A 467 7.92 16.50 -24.91
N GLU A 468 7.00 16.73 -25.85
CA GLU A 468 7.31 17.35 -27.13
C GLU A 468 7.78 18.80 -26.90
N THR A 469 7.07 19.53 -26.03
CA THR A 469 7.37 20.95 -25.73
C THR A 469 8.69 21.16 -24.98
N LEU A 470 9.14 20.18 -24.17
CA LEU A 470 10.36 20.28 -23.36
C LEU A 470 11.49 19.34 -23.81
N SER A 471 11.36 18.71 -24.98
CA SER A 471 12.31 17.73 -25.52
C SER A 471 13.75 18.25 -25.59
N SER A 472 13.93 19.53 -25.90
CA SER A 472 15.25 20.18 -26.00
C SER A 472 15.90 20.52 -24.66
N GLU A 473 15.14 20.49 -23.56
CA GLU A 473 15.59 20.91 -22.23
C GLU A 473 16.09 19.73 -21.36
N GLY A 474 16.17 18.52 -21.93
CA GLY A 474 16.73 17.33 -21.30
C GLY A 474 15.69 16.39 -20.67
N PRO A 475 16.14 15.21 -20.19
CA PRO A 475 15.27 14.12 -19.74
C PRO A 475 14.41 14.49 -18.53
N LEU A 476 13.20 13.90 -18.46
CA LEU A 476 12.23 14.12 -17.39
C LEU A 476 11.95 12.82 -16.63
N ILE A 477 11.53 12.99 -15.38
CA ILE A 477 10.95 11.93 -14.56
C ILE A 477 9.64 12.41 -13.96
N ALA A 478 8.67 11.51 -13.84
CA ALA A 478 7.41 11.76 -13.14
C ALA A 478 7.36 10.94 -11.86
N LYS A 479 7.04 11.61 -10.74
CA LYS A 479 6.80 11.03 -9.42
C LYS A 479 5.29 11.03 -9.16
N VAL A 480 4.70 9.84 -9.04
CA VAL A 480 3.27 9.61 -8.76
C VAL A 480 3.14 9.04 -7.34
N PHE A 481 2.43 9.73 -6.44
CA PHE A 481 2.35 9.33 -5.04
C PHE A 481 1.14 9.92 -4.31
N TRP A 482 0.80 9.35 -3.15
CA TRP A 482 -0.30 9.74 -2.28
C TRP A 482 0.21 10.52 -1.06
N ALA A 483 0.24 11.85 -1.19
CA ALA A 483 0.68 12.74 -0.13
C ALA A 483 -0.36 12.82 0.99
N GLU A 484 0.08 12.90 2.25
CA GLU A 484 -0.80 13.17 3.39
C GLU A 484 -1.31 14.61 3.34
N GLU A 485 -2.63 14.80 3.43
CA GLU A 485 -3.28 16.10 3.24
C GLU A 485 -3.02 17.10 4.37
N SER A 486 -2.71 16.60 5.57
CA SER A 486 -2.37 17.40 6.74
C SER A 486 -0.97 18.02 6.65
N ARG A 487 -0.11 17.49 5.75
CA ARG A 487 1.24 17.99 5.52
C ARG A 487 1.25 19.11 4.50
N LYS A 488 2.25 20.00 4.64
CA LYS A 488 2.61 20.92 3.56
C LYS A 488 3.10 20.10 2.37
N SER A 489 2.60 20.38 1.18
CA SER A 489 2.89 19.55 0.00
C SER A 489 4.31 19.75 -0.49
N GLU A 490 4.92 18.72 -1.11
CA GLU A 490 6.25 18.81 -1.71
C GLU A 490 6.37 20.00 -2.69
N PRO A 491 5.41 20.25 -3.60
CA PRO A 491 5.45 21.45 -4.45
C PRO A 491 5.49 22.76 -3.65
N ASP A 492 4.73 22.87 -2.56
CA ASP A 492 4.77 24.09 -1.74
C ASP A 492 6.08 24.24 -0.97
N ILE A 493 6.67 23.13 -0.49
CA ILE A 493 7.99 23.15 0.15
C ILE A 493 9.05 23.59 -0.87
N LEU A 494 9.02 23.02 -2.07
CA LEU A 494 9.94 23.37 -3.14
C LEU A 494 9.80 24.83 -3.57
N GLN A 495 8.59 25.38 -3.58
CA GLN A 495 8.40 26.81 -3.79
C GLN A 495 9.17 27.63 -2.76
N LYS A 496 9.14 27.23 -1.48
CA LYS A 496 9.91 27.90 -0.43
C LYS A 496 11.42 27.73 -0.61
N VAL A 497 11.86 26.55 -1.04
CA VAL A 497 13.26 26.27 -1.37
C VAL A 497 13.75 27.18 -2.50
N TYR A 498 12.95 27.36 -3.56
CA TYR A 498 13.29 28.25 -4.67
C TYR A 498 13.33 29.72 -4.27
N GLU A 499 12.46 30.16 -3.35
CA GLU A 499 12.56 31.50 -2.76
C GLU A 499 13.89 31.70 -2.01
N ILE A 500 14.36 30.69 -1.27
CA ILE A 500 15.64 30.74 -0.55
C ILE A 500 16.79 30.82 -1.56
N ALA A 501 16.77 29.99 -2.60
CA ALA A 501 17.79 29.98 -3.66
C ALA A 501 17.84 31.31 -4.43
N GLY A 502 16.69 31.93 -4.69
CA GLY A 502 16.60 33.20 -5.44
C GLY A 502 16.87 34.46 -4.63
N ASN A 503 16.93 34.38 -3.30
CA ASN A 503 17.03 35.55 -2.44
C ASN A 503 18.49 35.94 -2.14
N ASN A 504 18.95 37.06 -2.72
CA ASN A 504 20.30 37.62 -2.53
C ASN A 504 20.66 37.93 -1.07
N ASN A 505 19.68 38.05 -0.16
CA ASN A 505 19.93 38.30 1.26
C ASN A 505 20.21 37.02 2.07
N VAL A 506 20.02 35.84 1.48
CA VAL A 506 20.32 34.57 2.15
C VAL A 506 21.81 34.27 2.03
N LYS A 507 22.50 34.19 3.17
CA LYS A 507 23.90 33.76 3.22
C LYS A 507 24.01 32.29 2.81
N GLY A 508 24.87 31.98 1.84
CA GLY A 508 25.04 30.62 1.32
C GLY A 508 23.97 30.22 0.29
N ARG A 509 23.21 31.17 -0.29
CA ARG A 509 22.22 30.85 -1.34
C ARG A 509 22.79 29.99 -2.49
N ASP A 510 24.06 30.18 -2.82
CA ASP A 510 24.75 29.45 -3.89
C ASP A 510 24.91 27.96 -3.57
N ASP A 511 24.89 27.58 -2.29
CA ASP A 511 24.86 26.18 -1.86
C ASP A 511 23.48 25.54 -2.05
N VAL A 512 22.42 26.33 -2.33
CA VAL A 512 21.05 25.84 -2.61
C VAL A 512 20.75 25.93 -4.10
N GLU A 513 21.12 27.03 -4.75
CA GLU A 513 20.89 27.25 -6.18
C GLU A 513 21.59 26.16 -7.01
N GLY A 514 20.83 25.41 -7.81
CA GLY A 514 21.35 24.29 -8.60
C GLY A 514 21.53 22.98 -7.82
N HIS A 515 21.46 23.01 -6.49
CA HIS A 515 21.65 21.86 -5.59
C HIS A 515 20.33 21.25 -5.06
N VAL A 516 19.21 21.58 -5.71
CA VAL A 516 17.85 21.06 -5.42
C VAL A 516 17.17 20.58 -6.72
N PRO A 517 16.20 19.65 -6.66
CA PRO A 517 15.50 19.16 -7.84
C PRO A 517 14.79 20.29 -8.57
N ALA A 518 14.84 20.25 -9.91
CA ALA A 518 14.15 21.19 -10.77
C ALA A 518 12.76 20.64 -11.10
N MET A 519 11.75 21.12 -10.35
CA MET A 519 10.34 20.80 -10.61
C MET A 519 9.87 21.56 -11.84
N VAL A 520 9.33 20.84 -12.81
CA VAL A 520 8.82 21.37 -14.07
C VAL A 520 7.36 21.75 -13.92
N CYS A 521 6.54 20.81 -13.47
CA CYS A 521 5.12 21.00 -13.22
C CYS A 521 4.59 19.96 -12.23
N TYR A 522 3.38 20.17 -11.71
CA TYR A 522 2.70 19.19 -10.88
C TYR A 522 1.18 19.30 -11.00
N GLN A 523 0.47 18.24 -10.67
CA GLN A 523 -0.98 18.19 -10.58
C GLN A 523 -1.42 17.47 -9.31
N LYS A 524 -2.35 18.10 -8.58
CA LYS A 524 -3.05 17.50 -7.44
C LYS A 524 -4.43 17.03 -7.86
N TYR A 525 -4.79 15.79 -7.56
CA TYR A 525 -6.08 15.21 -7.91
C TYR A 525 -7.05 15.19 -6.73
N LEU A 526 -7.70 16.32 -6.43
CA LEU A 526 -8.56 16.46 -5.23
C LEU A 526 -9.65 15.40 -5.11
N HIS A 527 -10.22 14.93 -6.22
CA HIS A 527 -11.26 13.90 -6.24
C HIS A 527 -10.76 12.50 -5.78
N THR A 528 -9.44 12.30 -5.67
CA THR A 528 -8.83 11.06 -5.19
C THR A 528 -8.60 11.05 -3.68
N SER A 529 -8.98 12.12 -2.99
CA SER A 529 -8.80 12.27 -1.55
C SER A 529 -9.48 11.13 -0.79
N THR A 530 -8.71 10.44 0.04
CA THR A 530 -9.22 9.38 0.91
C THR A 530 -10.10 9.93 2.04
N ALA A 531 -10.11 11.25 2.27
CA ALA A 531 -11.03 11.93 3.17
C ALA A 531 -12.48 11.87 2.66
N LEU A 532 -12.70 11.80 1.34
CA LEU A 532 -14.04 11.84 0.75
C LEU A 532 -14.88 10.65 1.21
N ILE A 533 -14.35 9.43 1.07
CA ILE A 533 -15.03 8.22 1.53
C ILE A 533 -15.20 8.21 3.04
N ARG A 534 -14.18 8.66 3.79
CA ARG A 534 -14.25 8.69 5.27
C ARG A 534 -15.30 9.66 5.78
N LYS A 535 -15.44 10.85 5.18
CA LYS A 535 -16.51 11.80 5.51
C LYS A 535 -17.89 11.18 5.27
N ARG A 536 -18.09 10.53 4.11
CA ARG A 536 -19.37 9.87 3.77
C ARG A 536 -19.70 8.70 4.70
N LEU A 537 -18.69 8.00 5.20
CA LEU A 537 -18.83 6.94 6.20
C LEU A 537 -18.83 7.44 7.67
N SER A 538 -18.71 8.75 7.91
CA SER A 538 -18.54 9.35 9.24
C SER A 538 -17.34 8.79 10.04
N LEU A 539 -16.24 8.49 9.34
CA LEU A 539 -14.98 8.01 9.90
C LEU A 539 -13.96 9.13 10.12
N ASN A 540 -12.95 8.87 10.95
CA ASN A 540 -11.86 9.81 11.19
C ASN A 540 -11.07 10.08 9.90
N VAL A 541 -10.93 11.35 9.53
CA VAL A 541 -10.20 11.80 8.34
C VAL A 541 -8.71 12.08 8.61
N ASN A 542 -8.23 11.96 9.85
CA ASN A 542 -6.82 12.14 10.15
C ASN A 542 -5.96 11.12 9.41
N GLY A 543 -4.86 11.57 8.81
CA GLY A 543 -4.02 10.77 7.92
C GLY A 543 -4.58 10.61 6.50
N SER A 544 -5.58 11.42 6.10
CA SER A 544 -6.07 11.40 4.70
C SER A 544 -4.99 11.70 3.70
N ARG A 545 -5.10 11.09 2.53
CA ARG A 545 -4.14 11.19 1.44
C ARG A 545 -4.81 11.57 0.15
N VAL A 546 -4.06 12.25 -0.70
CA VAL A 546 -4.48 12.68 -2.03
C VAL A 546 -3.38 12.43 -3.04
N LEU A 547 -3.75 12.03 -4.25
CA LEU A 547 -2.81 11.72 -5.33
C LEU A 547 -2.19 13.00 -5.90
N TYR A 548 -0.87 12.95 -6.05
CA TYR A 548 -0.05 13.93 -6.76
C TYR A 548 0.70 13.26 -7.91
N VAL A 549 0.88 14.03 -8.98
CA VAL A 549 1.87 13.77 -10.02
C VAL A 549 2.77 14.99 -10.09
N ILE A 550 4.09 14.80 -9.91
CA ILE A 550 5.09 15.87 -10.01
C ILE A 550 6.12 15.46 -11.06
N VAL A 551 6.45 16.39 -11.96
CA VAL A 551 7.46 16.18 -13.00
C VAL A 551 8.73 16.94 -12.63
N PHE A 552 9.86 16.27 -12.69
CA PHE A 552 11.18 16.81 -12.43
C PHE A 552 12.13 16.58 -13.61
N ARG A 553 13.17 17.41 -13.72
CA ARG A 553 14.34 17.05 -14.55
C ARG A 553 15.02 15.81 -13.96
N LYS A 554 15.40 14.85 -14.82
CA LYS A 554 16.04 13.61 -14.41
C LYS A 554 17.36 13.91 -13.69
N LEU A 555 17.59 13.20 -12.60
CA LEU A 555 18.80 13.21 -11.80
C LEU A 555 19.39 11.80 -11.76
N GLU A 556 20.69 11.71 -11.52
CA GLU A 556 21.38 10.45 -11.36
C GLU A 556 21.66 10.17 -9.87
N PRO A 557 21.60 8.92 -9.40
CA PRO A 557 21.79 8.60 -7.99
C PRO A 557 23.25 8.84 -7.57
N ILE A 558 23.48 9.44 -6.40
CA ILE A 558 24.85 9.70 -5.90
C ILE A 558 25.70 8.42 -5.81
N THR A 559 25.05 7.28 -5.63
CA THR A 559 25.70 5.97 -5.52
C THR A 559 26.43 5.54 -6.78
N ALA A 560 26.15 6.15 -7.95
CA ALA A 560 26.89 5.89 -9.19
C ALA A 560 28.29 6.52 -9.20
N LEU A 561 28.54 7.50 -8.32
CA LEU A 561 29.82 8.21 -8.24
C LEU A 561 30.82 7.47 -7.34
N THR A 562 32.11 7.66 -7.61
CA THR A 562 33.23 7.18 -6.77
C THR A 562 34.30 8.27 -6.67
N GLY A 563 35.28 8.09 -5.78
CA GLY A 563 36.38 9.04 -5.60
C GLY A 563 35.92 10.47 -5.29
N ASP A 564 36.70 11.44 -5.76
CA ASP A 564 36.45 12.87 -5.47
C ASP A 564 35.09 13.36 -5.95
N ASP A 565 34.57 12.83 -7.06
CA ASP A 565 33.27 13.23 -7.60
C ASP A 565 32.13 12.91 -6.64
N PHE A 566 32.19 11.75 -6.00
CA PHE A 566 31.24 11.39 -4.94
C PHE A 566 31.37 12.33 -3.74
N LEU A 567 32.59 12.60 -3.26
CA LEU A 567 32.79 13.47 -2.09
C LEU A 567 32.31 14.89 -2.34
N ARG A 568 32.57 15.43 -3.54
CA ARG A 568 32.05 16.75 -3.95
C ARG A 568 30.54 16.76 -3.94
N ALA A 569 29.89 15.81 -4.62
CA ALA A 569 28.44 15.73 -4.65
C ALA A 569 27.82 15.54 -3.24
N TRP A 570 28.44 14.72 -2.39
CA TRP A 570 28.00 14.55 -1.01
C TRP A 570 28.11 15.86 -0.22
N TRP A 571 29.25 16.56 -0.36
CA TRP A 571 29.46 17.84 0.31
C TRP A 571 28.49 18.93 -0.16
N ASP A 572 28.23 19.01 -1.47
CA ASP A 572 27.21 19.90 -2.05
C ASP A 572 25.84 19.67 -1.38
N THR A 573 25.43 18.41 -1.19
CA THR A 573 24.16 18.11 -0.52
C THR A 573 24.13 18.49 0.96
N VAL A 574 25.27 18.41 1.66
CA VAL A 574 25.42 18.85 3.05
C VAL A 574 25.32 20.39 3.14
N GLY A 575 26.01 21.11 2.25
CA GLY A 575 25.95 22.57 2.17
C GLY A 575 24.52 23.07 1.89
N CYS A 576 23.88 22.50 0.88
CA CYS A 576 22.47 22.75 0.54
C CYS A 576 21.56 22.54 1.74
N HIS A 577 21.67 21.38 2.40
CA HIS A 577 20.86 21.05 3.58
C HIS A 577 21.06 22.06 4.72
N PHE A 578 22.30 22.44 5.03
CA PHE A 578 22.59 23.40 6.10
C PHE A 578 21.95 24.77 5.86
N VAL A 579 22.05 25.29 4.64
CA VAL A 579 21.46 26.58 4.28
C VAL A 579 19.93 26.50 4.33
N LEU A 580 19.33 25.42 3.84
CA LEU A 580 17.89 25.18 3.95
C LEU A 580 17.43 25.12 5.42
N TRP A 581 18.15 24.36 6.26
CA TRP A 581 17.82 24.22 7.68
C TRP A 581 17.83 25.56 8.41
N THR A 582 18.89 26.35 8.22
CA THR A 582 19.06 27.66 8.86
C THR A 582 18.03 28.69 8.37
N ASN A 583 17.40 28.45 7.21
CA ASN A 583 16.31 29.26 6.66
C ASN A 583 14.93 28.61 6.87
N GLY A 584 14.83 27.65 7.79
CA GLY A 584 13.55 27.10 8.24
C GLY A 584 12.97 25.99 7.38
N VAL A 585 13.71 25.42 6.43
CA VAL A 585 13.30 24.22 5.69
C VAL A 585 14.04 23.01 6.26
N ARG A 586 13.32 22.12 6.95
CA ARG A 586 13.89 20.91 7.58
C ARG A 586 13.59 19.69 6.71
N HIS A 587 14.61 19.06 6.14
CA HIS A 587 14.47 17.91 5.22
C HIS A 587 13.97 16.63 5.92
N ARG A 588 14.57 16.26 7.06
CA ARG A 588 14.19 15.13 7.94
C ARG A 588 14.26 13.71 7.35
N ASP A 589 14.55 13.56 6.06
CA ASP A 589 14.75 12.25 5.42
C ASP A 589 16.04 12.18 4.61
N VAL A 590 17.18 12.40 5.26
CA VAL A 590 18.50 12.23 4.63
C VAL A 590 18.79 10.74 4.46
N SER A 591 18.95 10.30 3.21
CA SER A 591 19.18 8.90 2.85
C SER A 591 19.92 8.78 1.51
N PRO A 592 20.57 7.64 1.18
CA PRO A 592 21.32 7.50 -0.06
C PRO A 592 20.45 7.68 -1.32
N SER A 593 19.15 7.38 -1.27
CA SER A 593 18.22 7.56 -2.40
C SER A 593 17.84 9.02 -2.64
N ASN A 594 17.99 9.86 -1.61
CA ASN A 594 17.61 11.28 -1.63
C ASN A 594 18.82 12.18 -1.93
N LEU A 595 20.03 11.61 -1.98
CA LEU A 595 21.23 12.27 -2.44
C LEU A 595 21.45 11.89 -3.92
N MET A 596 21.46 12.88 -4.79
CA MET A 596 21.56 12.70 -6.24
C MET A 596 22.62 13.63 -6.82
N TYR A 597 22.86 13.55 -8.12
CA TYR A 597 23.73 14.48 -8.83
C TYR A 597 23.20 14.77 -10.23
N ARG A 598 23.75 15.83 -10.84
CA ARG A 598 23.64 16.15 -12.25
C ARG A 598 24.99 16.62 -12.79
N ILE A 599 25.11 16.67 -14.12
CA ILE A 599 26.29 17.21 -14.80
C ILE A 599 25.91 18.56 -15.41
N VAL A 600 26.63 19.61 -15.01
CA VAL A 600 26.48 20.97 -15.56
C VAL A 600 27.82 21.42 -16.11
N ASN A 601 27.88 21.70 -17.42
CA ASN A 601 29.13 22.11 -18.09
C ASN A 601 30.32 21.17 -17.82
N GLY A 602 30.07 19.86 -17.79
CA GLY A 602 31.07 18.83 -17.51
C GLY A 602 31.46 18.69 -16.03
N LYS A 603 30.83 19.42 -15.11
CA LYS A 603 31.07 19.33 -13.66
C LYS A 603 29.94 18.58 -12.95
N ILE A 604 30.31 17.74 -11.99
CA ILE A 604 29.37 17.09 -11.08
C ILE A 604 28.85 18.12 -10.08
N VAL A 605 27.52 18.15 -9.92
CA VAL A 605 26.81 18.99 -8.96
C VAL A 605 25.91 18.09 -8.14
N GLY A 606 26.15 18.03 -6.82
CA GLY A 606 25.30 17.28 -5.89
C GLY A 606 23.94 17.93 -5.71
N VAL A 607 22.90 17.13 -5.56
CA VAL A 607 21.51 17.58 -5.46
C VAL A 607 20.83 16.86 -4.31
N LEU A 608 20.30 17.63 -3.35
CA LEU A 608 19.43 17.11 -2.30
C LEU A 608 18.01 16.99 -2.85
N ASN A 609 17.47 15.78 -2.91
CA ASN A 609 16.19 15.45 -3.54
C ASN A 609 15.16 14.93 -2.51
N ASP A 610 13.89 14.89 -2.92
CA ASP A 610 12.76 14.32 -2.18
C ASP A 610 12.33 15.11 -0.92
N PHE A 611 11.55 16.18 -1.14
CA PHE A 611 11.10 17.10 -0.08
C PHE A 611 9.71 16.76 0.47
N ASP A 612 9.17 15.57 0.18
CA ASP A 612 7.80 15.20 0.59
C ASP A 612 7.61 14.98 2.09
N LEU A 613 8.69 14.65 2.81
CA LEU A 613 8.72 14.52 4.26
C LEU A 613 9.24 15.78 4.96
N ALA A 614 9.65 16.80 4.20
CA ALA A 614 10.18 18.03 4.72
C ALA A 614 9.10 18.89 5.40
N SER A 615 9.54 19.90 6.15
CA SER A 615 8.66 20.82 6.88
C SER A 615 9.23 22.23 6.90
N LEU A 616 8.33 23.21 7.00
CA LEU A 616 8.67 24.61 7.25
C LEU A 616 8.67 24.85 8.76
N GLY A 617 9.64 25.62 9.27
CA GLY A 617 9.91 25.91 10.69
C GLY A 617 8.67 25.82 11.57
N GLY A 618 8.56 24.72 12.31
CA GLY A 618 7.32 24.23 12.89
C GLY A 618 7.44 22.73 13.25
N GLY A 619 6.49 22.23 14.06
CA GLY A 619 6.40 20.80 14.40
C GLY A 619 6.14 19.95 13.16
N VAL A 620 6.30 18.63 13.27
CA VAL A 620 5.84 17.70 12.22
C VAL A 620 4.31 17.81 12.16
N THR A 621 3.76 18.20 11.01
CA THR A 621 2.34 18.02 10.73
C THR A 621 2.11 16.65 10.10
N GLY A 622 1.03 15.98 10.43
CA GLY A 622 0.66 14.68 9.88
C GLY A 622 1.00 13.47 10.76
N THR A 623 0.58 12.31 10.28
CA THR A 623 0.52 11.03 11.00
C THR A 623 1.62 10.07 10.58
N GLU A 624 2.27 10.29 9.43
CA GLU A 624 3.47 9.55 9.05
C GLU A 624 4.71 10.05 9.78
N ARG A 625 5.60 9.12 10.14
CA ARG A 625 6.92 9.44 10.67
C ARG A 625 7.85 9.90 9.55
N THR A 626 8.77 10.81 9.85
CA THR A 626 9.84 11.23 8.92
C THR A 626 11.12 10.43 9.15
N GLY A 627 11.80 10.02 8.09
CA GLY A 627 13.14 9.44 8.14
C GLY A 627 13.23 7.96 7.75
N THR A 628 14.34 7.62 7.11
CA THR A 628 14.69 6.26 6.67
C THR A 628 15.49 5.55 7.77
N VAL A 629 14.88 4.55 8.44
CA VAL A 629 15.35 3.94 9.71
C VAL A 629 16.87 3.69 9.81
N PRO A 630 17.55 3.03 8.85
CA PRO A 630 19.01 2.83 8.93
C PRO A 630 19.84 4.12 9.07
N PHE A 631 19.35 5.22 8.49
CA PHE A 631 20.06 6.50 8.42
C PHE A 631 19.62 7.48 9.51
N MET A 632 18.55 7.19 10.26
CA MET A 632 18.14 8.02 11.39
C MET A 632 19.25 8.06 12.46
N ALA A 633 19.42 9.22 13.09
CA ALA A 633 20.28 9.39 14.25
C ALA A 633 19.93 8.40 15.38
N LEU A 634 20.92 7.95 16.17
CA LEU A 634 20.65 6.98 17.26
C LEU A 634 19.65 7.53 18.28
N ASP A 635 19.67 8.84 18.55
CA ASP A 635 18.74 9.49 19.50
C ASP A 635 17.31 9.52 18.95
N LEU A 636 17.14 9.27 17.65
CA LEU A 636 15.83 9.07 17.03
C LEU A 636 15.44 7.59 16.92
N LEU A 637 16.24 6.67 17.44
CA LEU A 637 15.98 5.22 17.43
C LEU A 637 15.65 4.69 18.83
N THR A 638 15.04 5.51 19.69
CA THR A 638 14.55 5.14 21.02
C THR A 638 13.03 5.26 21.11
N GLU A 639 12.39 4.55 22.03
CA GLU A 639 10.92 4.61 22.22
C GLU A 639 10.43 6.05 22.47
N GLU A 640 11.16 6.86 23.23
CA GLU A 640 10.84 8.26 23.50
C GLU A 640 10.83 9.09 22.20
N ALA A 641 11.79 8.83 21.31
CA ALA A 641 11.79 9.46 20.00
C ALA A 641 10.66 8.93 19.09
N LEU A 642 10.25 7.67 19.27
CA LEU A 642 9.12 7.08 18.56
C LEU A 642 7.77 7.66 19.02
N THR A 643 7.65 8.06 20.29
CA THR A 643 6.46 8.71 20.85
C THR A 643 6.41 10.21 20.53
N GLY A 644 7.52 10.79 20.05
CA GLY A 644 7.66 12.20 19.69
C GLY A 644 8.13 13.09 20.85
N GLU A 645 8.72 12.49 21.88
CA GLU A 645 9.25 13.20 23.04
C GLU A 645 10.64 13.80 22.78
N VAL A 646 11.37 13.26 21.80
CA VAL A 646 12.67 13.79 21.37
C VAL A 646 12.50 14.86 20.30
N THR A 647 13.11 16.03 20.54
CA THR A 647 13.11 17.14 19.58
C THR A 647 14.09 16.86 18.45
N HIS A 648 13.66 17.01 17.19
CA HIS A 648 14.54 16.85 16.03
C HIS A 648 15.43 18.08 15.82
N LEU A 649 16.73 17.91 16.03
CA LEU A 649 17.77 18.94 15.90
C LEU A 649 18.59 18.76 14.61
N TYR A 650 19.35 19.79 14.21
CA TYR A 650 20.19 19.74 13.01
C TYR A 650 21.22 18.60 13.07
N GLU A 651 21.79 18.36 14.25
CA GLU A 651 22.76 17.30 14.49
C GLU A 651 22.24 15.91 14.15
N HIS A 652 20.92 15.68 14.23
CA HIS A 652 20.34 14.42 13.81
C HIS A 652 20.44 14.21 12.29
N ASP A 653 20.15 15.24 11.50
CA ASP A 653 20.30 15.17 10.04
C ASP A 653 21.78 15.13 9.64
N ALA A 654 22.66 15.84 10.37
CA ALA A 654 24.11 15.76 10.19
C ALA A 654 24.64 14.34 10.45
N GLU A 655 24.16 13.68 11.50
CA GLU A 655 24.45 12.27 11.77
C GLU A 655 23.97 11.36 10.64
N SER A 656 22.78 11.62 10.08
CA SER A 656 22.28 10.88 8.92
C SER A 656 23.22 10.96 7.71
N PHE A 657 23.82 12.12 7.42
CA PHE A 657 24.83 12.23 6.35
C PHE A 657 26.06 11.35 6.60
N ILE A 658 26.49 11.18 7.86
CA ILE A 658 27.59 10.29 8.25
C ILE A 658 27.18 8.82 8.03
N TRP A 659 25.94 8.44 8.40
CA TRP A 659 25.42 7.10 8.13
C TRP A 659 25.30 6.81 6.64
N VAL A 660 24.89 7.79 5.82
CA VAL A 660 24.88 7.67 4.35
C VAL A 660 26.28 7.44 3.80
N LEU A 661 27.26 8.24 4.24
CA LEU A 661 28.66 8.10 3.83
C LEU A 661 29.22 6.71 4.16
N THR A 662 28.95 6.23 5.39
CA THR A 662 29.34 4.89 5.85
C THR A 662 28.66 3.80 5.01
N TRP A 663 27.36 3.93 4.79
CA TRP A 663 26.57 2.97 4.04
C TRP A 663 27.08 2.82 2.61
N ILE A 664 27.20 3.93 1.88
CA ILE A 664 27.63 3.88 0.48
C ILE A 664 29.03 3.27 0.38
N SER A 665 29.95 3.67 1.26
CA SER A 665 31.32 3.17 1.26
C SER A 665 31.43 1.66 1.45
N LEU A 666 30.49 1.06 2.20
CA LEU A 666 30.49 -0.38 2.53
C LEU A 666 29.53 -1.21 1.66
N ARG A 667 28.65 -0.55 0.89
CA ARG A 667 27.55 -1.19 0.16
C ARG A 667 27.58 -0.94 -1.33
N TYR A 668 28.50 -0.14 -1.85
CA TYR A 668 28.59 0.12 -3.28
C TYR A 668 30.03 -0.04 -3.76
N SER A 669 30.20 -0.57 -4.96
CA SER A 669 31.49 -0.68 -5.64
C SER A 669 31.30 -0.40 -7.12
N ASN A 670 31.96 0.64 -7.64
CA ASN A 670 31.76 1.16 -8.99
C ASN A 670 30.27 1.33 -9.36
N GLY A 671 29.48 1.96 -8.49
CA GLY A 671 28.06 2.19 -8.76
C GLY A 671 27.13 1.00 -8.51
N GLN A 672 27.66 -0.19 -8.20
CA GLN A 672 26.85 -1.40 -8.03
C GLN A 672 26.67 -1.76 -6.55
N PRO A 673 25.46 -2.15 -6.12
CA PRO A 673 25.21 -2.55 -4.74
C PRO A 673 25.92 -3.87 -4.39
N MET A 674 26.45 -3.93 -3.18
CA MET A 674 27.13 -5.07 -2.58
C MET A 674 26.34 -5.58 -1.38
N LYS A 675 26.46 -6.88 -1.09
CA LYS A 675 25.91 -7.48 0.13
C LYS A 675 26.80 -7.15 1.31
N ASN A 676 26.19 -6.85 2.45
CA ASN A 676 26.90 -6.69 3.70
C ASN A 676 25.99 -7.17 4.83
N LYS A 677 26.29 -8.36 5.37
CA LYS A 677 25.42 -9.05 6.33
C LYS A 677 25.06 -8.19 7.54
N ALA A 678 25.97 -7.33 8.01
CA ALA A 678 25.72 -6.47 9.17
C ALA A 678 24.71 -5.37 8.83
N LEU A 679 24.95 -4.63 7.73
CA LEU A 679 24.09 -3.52 7.30
C LEU A 679 22.76 -4.00 6.72
N ASP A 680 22.72 -5.20 6.11
CA ASP A 680 21.50 -5.82 5.60
C ASP A 680 20.46 -6.05 6.70
N GLN A 681 20.90 -6.34 7.93
CA GLN A 681 19.99 -6.50 9.07
C GLN A 681 19.28 -5.21 9.45
N TRP A 682 19.88 -4.04 9.22
CA TRP A 682 19.27 -2.75 9.58
C TRP A 682 17.99 -2.46 8.78
N LEU A 683 17.86 -3.05 7.59
CA LEU A 683 16.69 -2.88 6.72
C LEU A 683 15.45 -3.63 7.23
N ILE A 684 15.65 -4.72 7.96
CA ILE A 684 14.59 -5.70 8.27
C ILE A 684 14.12 -5.68 9.74
N VAL A 685 14.84 -5.02 10.65
CA VAL A 685 14.46 -4.91 12.07
C VAL A 685 13.75 -3.59 12.37
N ASP A 686 12.96 -3.49 13.43
CA ASP A 686 12.31 -2.24 13.86
C ASP A 686 13.33 -1.13 14.22
N ALA A 687 12.83 0.07 14.51
CA ALA A 687 13.69 1.23 14.75
C ALA A 687 14.59 1.07 15.98
N VAL A 688 14.05 0.57 17.10
CA VAL A 688 14.81 0.42 18.36
C VAL A 688 15.88 -0.64 18.18
N THR A 689 15.51 -1.81 17.65
CA THR A 689 16.47 -2.87 17.33
C THR A 689 17.53 -2.41 16.32
N CYS A 690 17.19 -1.52 15.38
CA CYS A 690 18.17 -0.91 14.48
C CYS A 690 19.17 -0.03 15.24
N GLY A 691 18.71 0.74 16.23
CA GLY A 691 19.55 1.55 17.12
C GLY A 691 20.57 0.68 17.86
N GLU A 692 20.12 -0.41 18.48
CA GLU A 692 20.99 -1.38 19.17
C GLU A 692 22.05 -1.97 18.24
N LYS A 693 21.67 -2.34 17.01
CA LYS A 693 22.61 -2.88 16.02
C LYS A 693 23.63 -1.84 15.55
N LYS A 694 23.23 -0.57 15.43
CA LYS A 694 24.14 0.54 15.10
C LYS A 694 25.11 0.80 16.25
N LEU A 695 24.64 0.78 17.50
CA LEU A 695 25.49 0.87 18.68
C LEU A 695 26.50 -0.28 18.74
N ALA A 696 26.07 -1.53 18.51
CA ALA A 696 26.98 -2.68 18.47
C ALA A 696 27.99 -2.61 17.30
N PHE A 697 27.59 -2.00 16.18
CA PHE A 697 28.50 -1.72 15.06
C PHE A 697 29.56 -0.68 15.44
N LEU A 698 29.18 0.36 16.21
CA LEU A 698 30.09 1.36 16.75
C LEU A 698 30.98 0.82 17.86
N ASP A 699 30.48 -0.01 18.77
CA ASP A 699 31.26 -0.57 19.89
C ASP A 699 32.37 -1.52 19.41
N LYS A 700 32.04 -2.36 18.41
CA LYS A 700 33.05 -3.14 17.66
C LYS A 700 34.04 -2.26 16.89
N SER A 701 33.70 -1.00 16.65
CA SER A 701 34.57 -0.01 16.01
C SER A 701 35.48 0.76 16.99
N GLY A 702 35.43 0.45 18.29
CA GLY A 702 36.48 0.87 19.24
C GLY A 702 37.89 0.33 18.86
N SER A 703 37.93 -0.70 18.02
CA SER A 703 39.01 -0.97 17.07
C SER A 703 38.51 -0.51 15.68
N LEU A 704 38.77 0.75 15.32
CA LEU A 704 38.39 1.44 14.07
C LEU A 704 38.10 0.45 12.95
N LEU A 705 36.81 0.26 12.59
CA LEU A 705 36.30 -0.61 11.51
C LEU A 705 37.42 -1.32 10.73
N ASP A 706 37.91 -2.45 11.24
CA ASP A 706 39.06 -3.12 10.61
C ASP A 706 38.69 -3.39 9.15
N ASN A 707 39.45 -2.81 8.22
CA ASN A 707 39.25 -2.97 6.78
C ASN A 707 39.23 -4.46 6.37
N LYS A 708 39.74 -5.37 7.21
CA LYS A 708 39.58 -6.83 7.02
C LYS A 708 38.14 -7.32 7.17
N ASN A 709 37.38 -6.79 8.14
CA ASN A 709 36.01 -7.20 8.42
C ASN A 709 34.97 -6.35 7.66
N TYR A 710 35.33 -5.12 7.30
CA TYR A 710 34.47 -4.19 6.56
C TYR A 710 35.23 -3.56 5.39
N PRO A 711 35.57 -4.34 4.35
CA PRO A 711 36.28 -3.79 3.21
C PRO A 711 35.40 -2.76 2.48
N PRO A 712 35.92 -1.56 2.17
CA PRO A 712 35.21 -0.60 1.35
C PRO A 712 35.04 -1.15 -0.06
N GLY A 713 33.98 -0.72 -0.74
CA GLY A 713 33.88 -0.95 -2.17
C GLY A 713 34.90 -0.13 -2.95
N LYS A 714 35.21 -0.58 -4.17
CA LYS A 714 36.22 0.04 -5.01
C LYS A 714 35.87 1.51 -5.28
N GLY A 715 36.79 2.41 -4.99
CA GLY A 715 36.62 3.86 -5.18
C GLY A 715 35.98 4.58 -3.99
N HIS A 716 35.81 3.90 -2.84
CA HIS A 716 35.29 4.48 -1.60
C HIS A 716 36.25 4.35 -0.40
N GLU A 717 37.51 4.00 -0.62
CA GLU A 717 38.52 3.79 0.42
C GLU A 717 38.81 5.06 1.23
N LEU A 718 38.78 6.23 0.59
CA LEU A 718 38.92 7.52 1.26
C LEU A 718 37.63 7.88 2.02
N HIS A 719 36.47 7.57 1.44
CA HIS A 719 35.16 7.93 2.01
C HIS A 719 34.92 7.17 3.31
N LEU A 720 35.30 5.89 3.35
CA LEU A 720 35.24 5.10 4.57
C LEU A 720 36.15 5.66 5.66
N ARG A 721 37.35 6.14 5.32
CA ARG A 721 38.27 6.78 6.29
C ARG A 721 37.71 8.07 6.87
N ILE A 722 37.07 8.88 6.02
CA ILE A 722 36.36 10.09 6.45
C ILE A 722 35.17 9.70 7.36
N ALA A 723 34.36 8.72 6.95
CA ALA A 723 33.25 8.20 7.73
C ALA A 723 33.71 7.69 9.11
N GLN A 724 34.76 6.87 9.16
CA GLN A 724 35.38 6.36 10.39
C GLN A 724 35.77 7.51 11.34
N THR A 725 36.34 8.59 10.79
CA THR A 725 36.69 9.77 11.58
C THR A 725 35.45 10.37 12.22
N TYR A 726 34.37 10.58 11.47
CA TYR A 726 33.12 11.13 12.02
C TYR A 726 32.38 10.17 12.96
N LEU A 727 32.36 8.86 12.66
CA LEU A 727 31.77 7.84 13.52
C LEU A 727 32.49 7.76 14.89
N ALA A 728 33.81 7.97 14.91
CA ALA A 728 34.58 8.01 16.15
C ALA A 728 34.19 9.19 17.06
N TRP A 729 33.57 10.25 16.52
CA TRP A 729 33.02 11.35 17.32
C TRP A 729 31.62 11.05 17.86
N ILE A 730 30.84 10.19 17.20
CA ILE A 730 29.46 9.87 17.57
C ILE A 730 29.36 9.13 18.91
N LEU A 731 30.31 8.25 19.24
CA LEU A 731 30.31 7.45 20.47
C LEU A 731 30.68 8.27 21.74
N PRO A 732 31.82 9.00 21.77
CA PRO A 732 32.27 9.70 22.97
C PRO A 732 31.44 10.94 23.31
N THR A 733 30.82 11.58 22.32
CA THR A 733 29.96 12.76 22.53
C THR A 733 28.62 12.40 23.20
N ARG A 734 28.32 11.11 23.37
CA ARG A 734 27.09 10.60 23.99
C ARG A 734 27.27 10.07 25.41
N VAL A 735 28.50 10.06 25.94
CA VAL A 735 28.71 9.86 27.37
C VAL A 735 28.37 11.20 28.03
N PRO A 736 27.44 11.25 29.01
CA PRO A 736 27.19 12.48 29.75
C PRO A 736 28.51 13.01 30.30
N TRP A 737 28.77 14.31 30.14
CA TRP A 737 29.94 15.01 30.68
C TRP A 737 30.09 14.84 32.21
N GLU A 738 29.10 14.25 32.89
CA GLU A 738 29.12 13.92 34.31
C GLU A 738 29.92 12.64 34.67
N CYS A 739 30.22 11.75 33.71
CA CYS A 739 30.92 10.49 33.99
C CYS A 739 32.46 10.55 33.93
N THR A 740 33.08 11.67 33.53
CA THR A 740 34.55 11.80 33.43
C THR A 740 35.22 12.43 34.65
N LYS A 741 34.51 12.64 35.77
CA LYS A 741 35.13 13.12 37.02
C LYS A 741 35.98 12.06 37.75
N THR A 742 35.82 10.78 37.45
CA THR A 742 36.44 9.68 38.22
C THR A 742 37.69 9.06 37.58
N GLN A 743 38.18 9.59 36.45
CA GLN A 743 39.44 9.13 35.83
C GLN A 743 40.48 10.25 35.60
N CYS A 744 40.28 11.43 36.19
CA CYS A 744 41.27 12.50 36.21
C CYS A 744 41.38 13.16 37.60
N LEU A 745 41.38 12.33 38.66
CA LEU A 745 41.86 12.67 40.00
C LEU A 745 42.93 11.67 40.43
#